data_AF-V4TUD4-F1
#
_entry.id   AF-V4TUD4-F1
#
_cell.length_a   1.000
_cell.length_b   1.000
_cell.length_c   1.000
_cell.angle_alpha   90.00
_cell.angle_beta   90.00
_cell.angle_gamma   90.00
#
_symmetry.space_group_name_H-M   'P 1'
#
loop_
_entity.id
_entity.type
_entity.pdbx_description
1 polymer ?
#
loop_
_entity_poly.entity_id
_entity_poly.type
_entity_poly.pdbx_seq_one_letter_code
_entity_poly.pdbx_strand_id
1 'polypeptide(L)'
;MFAVGEVFLNAFFQVLFDRLASRNLLSFVRQLQGGVDSELRKWEKKLKMIQAVLSDAEEKQLTDEAVKMWLDELQDLAYDAEDILDEFGTQALESKLMAKNQDSTGQVLSFIPASLNPNAIMSNYSMGSKIKDITSRLEQLCQDRIELGLQRIAGGASSPTAAAHQRPPSSSVPTEREVFGREEDKAKILDMVLTDTPSDHANFVVIPIVGKGGIGKTTLAREVYNDKAVEDSKFDVKAWVCVSDVFDILGISKALLESITRRPCLLNNLNEVQVELKVAVDKKRFLLVLDDVWNEDYSLWVDLKAPFLAAAPNSKMIVTTRNSNVASIMGPIEHYNLKRLLDDDCWSIFIQHALESRDLNAHQISESFHKKVVGKCGGLPLAAKTLAGLLRTTRHDAWDDILDSKLWDLPRQSDVLPVLRLSYHHLPSHLKRCFAHCAIFPKDYEFNEKELTFLWMAGGIIRQSRKNEQLEELSSKCFQDLVSRSIFQQTSSGSAKFVMHDLIHDLAELVSRETIFRLEESTNLSSRRFERVRHSSYARGRLDGKSKFEVFNEIEHLRTFLPLCIRGGVTSGYITSMVLYDLLPKFKMLRMLSLQGYRIGELPIPFEDLRLLRFLNLADTDIRSLPESTCALLNLEILILRNCSRLIKLPPKMMNLINIRHLDIRGANLLKEMPFGMKELKKLQTLSNFIVGKGETASGLEDLGSLNFALLD
;
A
#
# COMPACT_ATOMS: atom_id res chain seq x y z
N MET A 1 -17.75 27.88 -7.87
CA MET A 1 -16.68 28.45 -7.01
C MET A 1 -15.70 27.32 -6.91
N PHE A 2 -14.60 27.38 -7.67
CA PHE A 2 -13.82 26.19 -7.99
C PHE A 2 -13.55 25.33 -6.76
N ALA A 3 -13.86 24.03 -6.88
CA ALA A 3 -13.51 23.04 -5.87
C ALA A 3 -11.97 22.90 -5.84
N VAL A 4 -11.31 23.76 -5.06
CA VAL A 4 -9.86 23.72 -4.87
C VAL A 4 -9.50 22.37 -4.24
N GLY A 5 -8.76 21.52 -4.94
CA GLY A 5 -8.27 20.27 -4.40
C GLY A 5 -7.40 20.51 -3.17
N GLU A 6 -7.60 19.73 -2.10
CA GLU A 6 -6.83 19.93 -0.87
C GLU A 6 -5.36 19.59 -1.09
N VAL A 7 -4.46 20.41 -0.57
CA VAL A 7 -3.00 20.21 -0.68
C VAL A 7 -2.55 18.93 0.04
N PHE A 8 -1.72 18.10 -0.59
CA PHE A 8 -1.10 16.91 0.02
C PHE A 8 -0.22 17.27 1.24
N LEU A 9 0.67 18.25 1.10
CA LEU A 9 1.53 18.69 2.20
C LEU A 9 0.80 19.40 3.35
N ASN A 10 -0.45 19.84 3.18
CA ASN A 10 -1.25 20.36 4.30
C ASN A 10 -1.47 19.29 5.39
N ALA A 11 -1.58 18.01 5.03
CA ALA A 11 -1.70 16.93 6.00
C ALA A 11 -0.44 16.80 6.87
N PHE A 12 0.76 16.90 6.27
CA PHE A 12 2.03 16.94 6.99
C PHE A 12 2.13 18.16 7.90
N PHE A 13 1.72 19.33 7.42
CA PHE A 13 1.82 20.56 8.19
C PHE A 13 0.88 20.54 9.40
N GLN A 14 -0.33 19.98 9.27
CA GLN A 14 -1.22 19.77 10.42
C GLN A 14 -0.57 18.87 11.49
N VAL A 15 0.04 17.75 11.07
CA VAL A 15 0.79 16.84 11.95
C VAL A 15 1.90 17.57 12.71
N LEU A 16 2.64 18.47 12.05
CA LEU A 16 3.69 19.29 12.67
C LEU A 16 3.12 20.36 13.62
N PHE A 17 2.07 21.07 13.23
CA PHE A 17 1.43 22.06 14.12
C PHE A 17 0.84 21.42 15.38
N ASP A 18 0.20 20.26 15.27
CA ASP A 18 -0.33 19.51 16.42
C ASP A 18 0.80 19.07 17.38
N ARG A 19 1.97 18.71 16.83
CA ARG A 19 3.17 18.37 17.62
C ARG A 19 3.73 19.60 18.33
N LEU A 20 3.88 20.72 17.63
CA LEU A 20 4.36 22.00 18.18
C LEU A 20 3.39 22.55 19.25
N ALA A 21 2.08 22.33 19.10
CA ALA A 21 1.05 22.72 20.07
C ALA A 21 0.92 21.75 21.27
N SER A 22 1.63 20.62 21.28
CA SER A 22 1.53 19.61 22.33
C SER A 22 2.00 20.16 23.68
N ARG A 23 1.09 20.28 24.64
CA ARG A 23 1.39 20.76 26.01
C ARG A 23 2.52 19.97 26.68
N ASN A 24 2.59 18.67 26.44
CA ASN A 24 3.64 17.80 26.99
C ASN A 24 5.01 18.17 26.42
N LEU A 25 5.11 18.30 25.10
CA LEU A 25 6.34 18.68 24.40
C LEU A 25 6.77 20.09 24.81
N LEU A 26 5.85 21.06 24.80
CA LEU A 26 6.14 22.43 25.24
C LEU A 26 6.58 22.52 26.71
N SER A 27 6.00 21.71 27.61
CA SER A 27 6.45 21.69 29.01
C SER A 27 7.88 21.14 29.18
N PHE A 28 8.24 20.14 28.38
CA PHE A 28 9.57 19.52 28.39
C PHE A 28 10.61 20.42 27.71
N VAL A 29 10.32 20.95 26.52
CA VAL A 29 11.22 21.83 25.77
C VAL A 29 11.55 23.13 26.53
N ARG A 30 10.65 23.64 27.37
CA ARG A 30 10.94 24.79 28.26
C ARG A 30 11.89 24.48 29.41
N GLN A 31 12.06 23.20 29.76
CA GLN A 31 13.03 22.75 30.76
C GLN A 31 14.42 22.52 30.13
N LEU A 32 14.49 22.35 28.81
CA LEU A 32 15.75 22.22 28.08
C LEU A 32 16.45 23.59 27.97
N GLN A 33 17.75 23.61 28.30
CA GLN A 33 18.61 24.76 28.06
C GLN A 33 18.97 24.89 26.57
N GLY A 34 19.40 26.07 26.13
CA GLY A 34 19.90 26.28 24.75
C GLY A 34 18.89 26.86 23.75
N GLY A 35 17.72 27.34 24.19
CA GLY A 35 16.82 28.16 23.36
C GLY A 35 15.88 27.40 22.43
N VAL A 36 15.71 26.07 22.61
CA VAL A 36 14.90 25.22 21.73
C VAL A 36 13.44 25.70 21.55
N ASP A 37 12.78 26.18 22.62
CA ASP A 37 11.42 26.77 22.53
C ASP A 37 11.35 27.95 21.52
N SER A 38 12.44 28.71 21.37
CA SER A 38 12.51 29.81 20.40
C SER A 38 12.67 29.33 18.95
N GLU A 39 13.44 28.26 18.72
CA GLU A 39 13.59 27.66 17.39
C GLU A 39 12.29 27.00 16.93
N LEU A 40 11.61 26.24 17.82
CA LEU A 40 10.31 25.63 17.49
C LEU A 40 9.23 26.68 17.15
N ARG A 41 9.25 27.86 17.79
CA ARG A 41 8.38 28.99 17.40
C ARG A 41 8.75 29.60 16.05
N LYS A 42 10.05 29.64 15.69
CA LYS A 42 10.47 30.02 14.33
C LYS A 42 9.94 29.02 13.30
N TRP A 43 10.00 27.71 13.60
CA TRP A 43 9.45 26.67 12.72
C TRP A 43 7.96 26.89 12.50
N GLU A 44 7.17 27.06 13.56
CA GLU A 44 5.73 27.33 13.47
C GLU A 44 5.43 28.53 12.56
N LYS A 45 6.17 29.63 12.71
CA LYS A 45 6.01 30.83 11.88
C LYS A 45 6.38 30.58 10.41
N LYS A 46 7.49 29.90 10.13
CA LYS A 46 7.96 29.62 8.76
C LYS A 46 7.07 28.60 8.05
N LEU A 47 6.65 27.53 8.73
CA LEU A 47 5.67 26.58 8.23
C LEU A 47 4.36 27.30 7.84
N LYS A 48 3.85 28.22 8.66
CA LYS A 48 2.68 29.06 8.28
C LYS A 48 2.92 29.93 7.04
N MET A 49 4.14 30.42 6.82
CA MET A 49 4.51 31.19 5.62
C MET A 49 4.60 30.33 4.35
N ILE A 50 5.04 29.08 4.49
CA ILE A 50 5.10 28.10 3.41
C ILE A 50 3.69 27.55 3.10
N GLN A 51 2.88 27.28 4.13
CA GLN A 51 1.50 26.79 3.97
C GLN A 51 0.66 27.71 3.08
N ALA A 52 0.85 29.02 3.21
CA ALA A 52 0.15 30.04 2.45
C ALA A 52 0.48 30.07 0.93
N VAL A 53 1.45 29.29 0.46
CA VAL A 53 1.78 29.13 -0.97
C VAL A 53 1.70 27.69 -1.47
N LEU A 54 1.37 26.71 -0.60
CA LEU A 54 1.39 25.30 -0.99
C LEU A 54 0.41 24.98 -2.14
N SER A 55 -0.73 25.67 -2.22
CA SER A 55 -1.68 25.49 -3.33
C SER A 55 -1.12 25.96 -4.68
N ASP A 56 -0.37 27.07 -4.69
CA ASP A 56 0.38 27.53 -5.89
C ASP A 56 1.43 26.49 -6.27
N ALA A 57 2.25 26.09 -5.29
CA ALA A 57 3.33 25.15 -5.51
C ALA A 57 2.82 23.79 -6.00
N GLU A 58 1.73 23.25 -5.46
CA GLU A 58 1.17 21.97 -5.93
C GLU A 58 0.57 22.04 -7.33
N GLU A 59 0.15 23.21 -7.80
CA GLU A 59 -0.26 23.41 -9.18
C GLU A 59 0.97 23.58 -10.09
N LYS A 60 1.90 24.46 -9.69
CA LYS A 60 3.15 24.73 -10.42
C LYS A 60 4.14 23.57 -10.46
N GLN A 61 4.12 22.61 -9.52
CA GLN A 61 4.93 21.39 -9.63
C GLN A 61 4.60 20.60 -10.89
N LEU A 62 3.37 20.77 -11.39
CA LEU A 62 2.96 20.18 -12.65
C LEU A 62 3.53 20.98 -13.81
N THR A 63 3.99 22.24 -13.67
CA THR A 63 4.65 23.02 -14.76
C THR A 63 6.17 22.97 -14.74
N ASP A 64 6.72 22.89 -13.55
CA ASP A 64 7.99 23.50 -13.24
C ASP A 64 8.79 22.54 -12.37
N GLU A 65 9.83 21.97 -12.96
CA GLU A 65 10.66 20.98 -12.30
C GLU A 65 11.38 21.57 -11.08
N ALA A 66 11.66 22.89 -11.05
CA ALA A 66 12.25 23.55 -9.90
C ALA A 66 11.24 23.68 -8.74
N VAL A 67 9.96 23.96 -9.03
CA VAL A 67 8.89 23.96 -8.02
C VAL A 67 8.61 22.54 -7.50
N LYS A 68 8.68 21.53 -8.37
CA LYS A 68 8.59 20.12 -7.98
C LYS A 68 9.74 19.72 -7.04
N MET A 69 10.99 20.01 -7.41
CA MET A 69 12.16 19.80 -6.56
C MET A 69 12.05 20.51 -5.20
N TRP A 70 11.53 21.74 -5.18
CA TRP A 70 11.28 22.48 -3.93
C TRP A 70 10.22 21.81 -3.04
N LEU A 71 9.15 21.26 -3.63
CA LEU A 71 8.19 20.45 -2.87
C LEU A 71 8.76 19.12 -2.41
N ASP A 72 9.66 18.49 -3.16
CA ASP A 72 10.33 17.23 -2.75
C ASP A 72 11.22 17.47 -1.53
N GLU A 73 12.00 18.55 -1.56
CA GLU A 73 12.82 18.98 -0.43
C GLU A 73 11.97 19.40 0.79
N LEU A 74 10.83 20.06 0.56
CA LEU A 74 9.90 20.41 1.62
C LEU A 74 9.22 19.17 2.25
N GLN A 75 8.93 18.14 1.46
CA GLN A 75 8.37 16.89 1.97
C GLN A 75 9.40 16.15 2.83
N ASP A 76 10.64 16.07 2.37
CA ASP A 76 11.76 15.46 3.10
C ASP A 76 12.00 16.17 4.45
N LEU A 77 12.12 17.51 4.43
CA LEU A 77 12.25 18.31 5.64
C LEU A 77 11.05 18.15 6.60
N ALA A 78 9.83 18.01 6.08
CA ALA A 78 8.63 17.79 6.89
C ALA A 78 8.65 16.42 7.58
N TYR A 79 9.25 15.40 6.96
CA TYR A 79 9.55 14.15 7.64
C TYR A 79 10.57 14.37 8.76
N ASP A 80 11.73 14.96 8.49
CA ASP A 80 12.79 15.10 9.50
C ASP A 80 12.35 15.93 10.72
N ALA A 81 11.51 16.95 10.50
CA ALA A 81 10.87 17.71 11.56
C ALA A 81 9.90 16.86 12.40
N GLU A 82 9.13 15.95 11.78
CA GLU A 82 8.27 14.99 12.49
C GLU A 82 9.10 13.99 13.30
N ASP A 83 10.26 13.56 12.80
CA ASP A 83 11.19 12.66 13.52
C ASP A 83 11.72 13.30 14.81
N ILE A 84 12.22 14.52 14.75
CA ILE A 84 12.73 15.24 15.92
C ILE A 84 11.62 15.56 16.94
N LEU A 85 10.42 15.93 16.47
CA LEU A 85 9.28 16.20 17.36
C LEU A 85 8.74 14.92 18.02
N ASP A 86 8.82 13.76 17.35
CA ASP A 86 8.53 12.46 17.95
C ASP A 86 9.62 12.02 18.94
N GLU A 87 10.91 12.30 18.67
CA GLU A 87 12.02 12.06 19.60
C GLU A 87 11.83 12.86 20.91
N PHE A 88 11.51 14.16 20.82
CA PHE A 88 11.14 14.98 21.98
C PHE A 88 9.87 14.51 22.69
N GLY A 89 8.86 14.07 21.95
CA GLY A 89 7.65 13.49 22.51
C GLY A 89 7.96 12.26 23.38
N THR A 90 8.93 11.47 22.97
CA THR A 90 9.38 10.25 23.67
C THR A 90 10.16 10.58 24.94
N GLN A 91 11.16 11.48 24.86
CA GLN A 91 11.93 11.93 26.02
C GLN A 91 11.03 12.59 27.09
N ALA A 92 9.98 13.30 26.67
CA ALA A 92 8.98 13.87 27.57
C ALA A 92 8.10 12.82 28.26
N LEU A 93 7.88 11.64 27.64
CA LEU A 93 7.19 10.50 28.28
C LEU A 93 8.12 9.79 29.28
N GLU A 94 9.37 9.53 28.89
CA GLU A 94 10.41 8.93 29.76
C GLU A 94 10.57 9.75 31.06
N SER A 95 10.74 11.07 30.93
CA SER A 95 10.90 12.00 32.05
C SER A 95 9.70 12.00 33.01
N LYS A 96 8.47 11.83 32.49
CA LYS A 96 7.25 11.76 33.32
C LYS A 96 7.11 10.45 34.07
N LEU A 97 7.50 9.33 33.47
CA LEU A 97 7.50 8.02 34.13
C LEU A 97 8.53 7.97 35.27
N MET A 98 9.71 8.58 35.07
CA MET A 98 10.72 8.74 36.12
C MET A 98 10.18 9.55 37.32
N ALA A 99 9.55 10.70 37.07
CA ALA A 99 9.00 11.54 38.14
C ALA A 99 7.90 10.83 38.94
N LYS A 100 6.95 10.17 38.26
CA LYS A 100 5.84 9.43 38.91
C LYS A 100 6.35 8.34 39.88
N ASN A 101 7.52 7.75 39.61
CA ASN A 101 8.10 6.69 40.42
C ASN A 101 8.96 7.21 41.60
N GLN A 102 9.25 8.51 41.67
CA GLN A 102 9.92 9.13 42.83
C GLN A 102 8.92 9.51 43.94
N ASP A 103 7.70 9.91 43.57
CA ASP A 103 6.65 10.29 44.54
C ASP A 103 5.99 9.08 45.24
N SER A 104 6.11 7.87 44.69
CA SER A 104 5.54 6.65 45.24
C SER A 104 6.49 5.95 46.24
N THR A 105 6.33 6.26 47.53
CA THR A 105 7.08 5.62 48.62
C THR A 105 6.75 4.12 48.75
N GLY A 106 7.63 3.25 48.26
CA GLY A 106 7.61 1.81 48.53
C GLY A 106 7.83 0.93 47.30
N GLN A 107 8.96 0.20 47.28
CA GLN A 107 9.29 -0.94 46.40
C GLN A 107 9.34 -0.73 44.86
N VAL A 108 8.72 0.29 44.26
CA VAL A 108 8.68 0.45 42.78
C VAL A 108 9.97 1.02 42.16
N LEU A 109 10.93 1.47 42.99
CA LEU A 109 12.17 2.15 42.55
C LEU A 109 13.13 1.30 41.70
N SER A 110 12.96 -0.02 41.59
CA SER A 110 13.88 -0.93 40.88
C SER A 110 13.49 -1.26 39.43
N PHE A 111 12.32 -0.80 38.94
CA PHE A 111 11.73 -1.37 37.73
C PHE A 111 12.06 -0.67 36.40
N ILE A 112 12.65 0.53 36.40
CA ILE A 112 13.08 1.19 35.16
C ILE A 112 14.53 0.76 34.81
N PRO A 113 14.80 0.27 33.58
CA PRO A 113 16.18 -0.02 33.13
C PRO A 113 17.09 1.22 33.19
N ALA A 114 18.36 1.02 33.54
CA ALA A 114 19.36 2.11 33.58
C ALA A 114 19.55 2.82 32.22
N SER A 115 19.18 2.17 31.12
CA SER A 115 19.16 2.69 29.75
C SER A 115 18.06 3.72 29.44
N LEU A 116 17.22 4.10 30.43
CA LEU A 116 16.22 5.18 30.30
C LEU A 116 16.57 6.47 31.06
N ASN A 117 17.81 6.63 31.56
CA ASN A 117 18.24 7.87 32.22
C ASN A 117 18.41 9.03 31.21
N PRO A 118 17.56 10.09 31.22
CA PRO A 118 17.63 11.16 30.22
C PRO A 118 18.97 11.90 30.21
N ASN A 119 19.66 11.97 31.36
CA ASN A 119 20.96 12.64 31.48
C ASN A 119 22.12 11.83 30.84
N ALA A 120 21.90 10.57 30.47
CA ALA A 120 22.90 9.71 29.84
C ALA A 120 22.71 9.57 28.31
N ILE A 121 21.61 10.09 27.75
CA ILE A 121 21.13 9.71 26.41
C ILE A 121 21.12 10.95 25.52
N MET A 122 22.21 11.06 24.74
CA MET A 122 22.59 12.19 23.89
C MET A 122 22.87 13.50 24.63
N SER A 123 24.01 14.11 24.29
CA SER A 123 24.31 15.47 24.72
C SER A 123 23.32 16.45 24.07
N ASN A 124 22.86 17.45 24.84
CA ASN A 124 22.04 18.57 24.33
C ASN A 124 22.66 19.25 23.08
N TYR A 125 23.97 19.10 22.90
CA TYR A 125 24.72 19.55 21.73
C TYR A 125 24.28 18.87 20.42
N SER A 126 24.11 17.55 20.40
CA SER A 126 23.72 16.78 19.20
C SER A 126 22.29 17.08 18.75
N MET A 127 21.36 17.21 19.69
CA MET A 127 19.99 17.61 19.38
C MET A 127 19.93 19.09 18.92
N GLY A 128 20.71 19.96 19.55
CA GLY A 128 20.84 21.37 19.17
C GLY A 128 21.37 21.58 17.75
N SER A 129 22.26 20.71 17.25
CA SER A 129 22.70 20.75 15.85
C SER A 129 21.61 20.29 14.88
N LYS A 130 20.87 19.21 15.17
CA LYS A 130 19.75 18.77 14.32
C LYS A 130 18.66 19.85 14.19
N ILE A 131 18.33 20.54 15.28
CA ILE A 131 17.34 21.64 15.25
C ILE A 131 17.82 22.81 14.38
N LYS A 132 19.11 23.16 14.47
CA LYS A 132 19.70 24.22 13.67
C LYS A 132 19.68 23.87 12.17
N ASP A 133 20.00 22.62 11.83
CA ASP A 133 19.94 22.13 10.46
C ASP A 133 18.54 22.30 9.84
N ILE A 134 17.49 21.79 10.51
CA ILE A 134 16.11 21.98 10.07
C ILE A 134 15.74 23.47 10.01
N THR A 135 16.21 24.29 10.95
CA THR A 135 15.98 25.74 10.91
C THR A 135 16.59 26.37 9.65
N SER A 136 17.82 26.00 9.28
CA SER A 136 18.48 26.49 8.06
C SER A 136 17.81 26.00 6.78
N ARG A 137 17.45 24.71 6.68
CA ARG A 137 16.71 24.17 5.52
C ARG A 137 15.34 24.84 5.37
N LEU A 138 14.64 25.07 6.48
CA LEU A 138 13.36 25.79 6.50
C LEU A 138 13.51 27.28 6.16
N GLU A 139 14.67 27.88 6.44
CA GLU A 139 15.03 29.24 6.04
C GLU A 139 15.31 29.34 4.54
N GLN A 140 16.07 28.40 4.00
CA GLN A 140 16.34 28.28 2.57
C GLN A 140 15.03 28.09 1.79
N LEU A 141 14.19 27.12 2.15
CA LEU A 141 12.89 26.91 1.47
C LEU A 141 11.96 28.15 1.53
N CYS A 142 12.05 28.97 2.58
CA CYS A 142 11.30 30.23 2.66
C CYS A 142 11.81 31.30 1.67
N GLN A 143 13.10 31.27 1.35
CA GLN A 143 13.81 32.15 0.42
C GLN A 143 13.64 31.67 -1.04
N ASP A 144 13.92 30.39 -1.32
CA ASP A 144 13.75 29.75 -2.64
C ASP A 144 12.34 29.98 -3.19
N ARG A 145 11.32 29.91 -2.33
CA ARG A 145 9.92 30.24 -2.62
C ARG A 145 9.73 31.62 -3.27
N ILE A 146 10.51 32.62 -2.86
CA ILE A 146 10.46 33.98 -3.42
C ILE A 146 11.07 33.99 -4.82
N GLU A 147 12.18 33.27 -5.00
CA GLU A 147 12.93 33.17 -6.26
C GLU A 147 12.17 32.36 -7.33
N LEU A 148 11.46 31.30 -6.90
CA LEU A 148 10.50 30.53 -7.69
C LEU A 148 9.19 31.29 -7.99
N GLY A 149 9.05 32.54 -7.52
CA GLY A 149 7.85 33.35 -7.74
C GLY A 149 6.57 32.70 -7.21
N LEU A 150 6.66 31.94 -6.10
CA LEU A 150 5.49 31.33 -5.47
C LEU A 150 4.68 32.40 -4.72
N GLN A 151 3.45 32.61 -5.17
CA GLN A 151 2.55 33.64 -4.68
C GLN A 151 1.50 33.05 -3.75
N ARG A 152 0.86 33.94 -2.96
CA ARG A 152 -0.39 33.59 -2.27
C ARG A 152 -1.51 33.53 -3.28
N ILE A 153 -1.63 32.39 -3.95
CA ILE A 153 -2.56 32.20 -5.05
C ILE A 153 -3.96 31.84 -4.57
N ALA A 154 -4.93 32.55 -5.12
CA ALA A 154 -6.31 32.11 -5.22
C ALA A 154 -6.52 31.45 -6.61
N GLY A 155 -6.05 30.20 -6.77
CA GLY A 155 -6.08 29.34 -7.98
C GLY A 155 -5.14 29.66 -9.19
N GLY A 156 -4.49 28.64 -9.81
CA GLY A 156 -3.64 28.68 -11.03
C GLY A 156 -2.14 28.39 -10.78
N ALA A 157 -1.30 27.71 -11.60
CA ALA A 157 -1.45 27.01 -12.90
C ALA A 157 -0.34 25.92 -13.09
N SER A 158 -0.38 25.10 -14.16
CA SER A 158 0.30 23.76 -14.32
C SER A 158 0.79 23.41 -15.78
N SER A 159 1.77 22.47 -16.06
CA SER A 159 2.12 21.68 -17.33
C SER A 159 3.64 21.26 -17.63
N PRO A 160 4.05 19.99 -17.93
CA PRO A 160 4.92 19.06 -17.09
C PRO A 160 6.03 18.14 -17.74
N THR A 161 6.85 17.34 -16.96
CA THR A 161 7.49 16.04 -17.43
C THR A 161 7.88 14.93 -16.38
N ALA A 162 8.00 13.65 -16.81
CA ALA A 162 8.24 12.42 -15.97
C ALA A 162 8.74 11.14 -16.75
N ALA A 163 9.07 10.02 -16.05
CA ALA A 163 9.19 8.60 -16.54
C ALA A 163 9.35 7.58 -15.36
N ALA A 164 9.32 6.23 -15.52
CA ALA A 164 8.17 5.29 -15.67
C ALA A 164 8.58 3.79 -15.45
N HIS A 165 7.83 2.91 -14.73
CA HIS A 165 8.07 1.42 -14.62
C HIS A 165 6.84 0.52 -14.22
N GLN A 166 7.05 -0.82 -14.07
CA GLN A 166 6.24 -2.01 -14.48
C GLN A 166 5.04 -2.54 -13.60
N ARG A 167 4.26 -3.54 -14.09
CA ARG A 167 2.88 -3.97 -13.67
C ARG A 167 2.64 -5.49 -13.30
N PRO A 168 1.49 -5.86 -12.66
CA PRO A 168 1.21 -7.17 -12.00
C PRO A 168 0.16 -8.11 -12.70
N PRO A 169 -0.23 -9.28 -12.09
CA PRO A 169 -1.04 -10.32 -12.75
C PRO A 169 -2.56 -10.48 -12.35
N SER A 170 -3.42 -10.49 -13.38
CA SER A 170 -4.88 -10.68 -13.32
C SER A 170 -5.42 -12.10 -13.01
N SER A 171 -6.76 -12.20 -12.84
CA SER A 171 -7.50 -13.43 -12.51
C SER A 171 -8.78 -13.65 -13.33
N SER A 172 -9.20 -14.93 -13.46
CA SER A 172 -10.39 -15.41 -14.16
C SER A 172 -11.72 -15.32 -13.39
N VAL A 173 -11.73 -14.93 -12.11
CA VAL A 173 -12.98 -14.85 -11.31
C VAL A 173 -13.70 -13.52 -11.59
N PRO A 174 -15.01 -13.52 -11.93
CA PRO A 174 -15.78 -12.28 -12.12
C PRO A 174 -15.79 -11.38 -10.88
N THR A 175 -15.54 -10.08 -11.09
CA THR A 175 -15.56 -9.04 -10.05
C THR A 175 -16.65 -8.00 -10.30
N GLU A 176 -17.12 -7.94 -11.55
CA GLU A 176 -18.14 -7.05 -12.07
C GLU A 176 -19.54 -7.64 -11.78
N ARG A 177 -20.50 -6.81 -11.32
CA ARG A 177 -21.91 -7.27 -11.15
C ARG A 177 -22.64 -7.43 -12.47
N GLU A 178 -22.27 -6.62 -13.44
CA GLU A 178 -22.86 -6.52 -14.77
C GLU A 178 -21.80 -5.90 -15.70
N VAL A 179 -21.79 -6.29 -16.98
CA VAL A 179 -20.85 -5.81 -17.99
C VAL A 179 -21.67 -5.26 -19.14
N PHE A 180 -21.53 -3.97 -19.44
CA PHE A 180 -22.33 -3.25 -20.45
C PHE A 180 -21.56 -3.10 -21.77
N GLY A 181 -22.27 -3.19 -22.90
CA GLY A 181 -21.77 -2.81 -24.22
C GLY A 181 -20.67 -3.73 -24.77
N ARG A 182 -20.68 -5.00 -24.34
CA ARG A 182 -19.69 -6.03 -24.71
C ARG A 182 -20.32 -7.31 -25.26
N GLU A 183 -21.61 -7.31 -25.51
CA GLU A 183 -22.41 -8.44 -25.96
C GLU A 183 -21.96 -8.89 -27.36
N GLU A 184 -21.78 -7.95 -28.30
CA GLU A 184 -21.23 -8.23 -29.63
C GLU A 184 -19.77 -8.69 -29.59
N ASP A 185 -18.94 -8.05 -28.75
CA ASP A 185 -17.53 -8.41 -28.59
C ASP A 185 -17.41 -9.85 -28.05
N LYS A 186 -18.20 -10.16 -27.01
CA LYS A 186 -18.30 -11.48 -26.39
C LYS A 186 -18.78 -12.53 -27.38
N ALA A 187 -19.83 -12.25 -28.16
CA ALA A 187 -20.35 -13.16 -29.17
C ALA A 187 -19.30 -13.50 -30.24
N LYS A 188 -18.54 -12.51 -30.73
CA LYS A 188 -17.48 -12.72 -31.74
C LYS A 188 -16.30 -13.52 -31.20
N ILE A 189 -15.85 -13.26 -29.96
CA ILE A 189 -14.78 -14.08 -29.36
C ILE A 189 -15.29 -15.49 -29.04
N LEU A 190 -16.54 -15.66 -28.58
CA LEU A 190 -17.15 -16.98 -28.38
C LEU A 190 -17.20 -17.78 -29.69
N ASP A 191 -17.59 -17.16 -30.80
CA ASP A 191 -17.57 -17.79 -32.13
C ASP A 191 -16.16 -18.27 -32.51
N MET A 192 -15.12 -17.44 -32.30
CA MET A 192 -13.72 -17.83 -32.53
C MET A 192 -13.23 -18.96 -31.61
N VAL A 193 -13.71 -19.01 -30.37
CA VAL A 193 -13.38 -20.07 -29.39
C VAL A 193 -14.11 -21.38 -29.69
N LEU A 194 -15.36 -21.33 -30.14
CA LEU A 194 -16.22 -22.50 -30.33
C LEU A 194 -16.13 -23.11 -31.73
N THR A 195 -15.80 -22.31 -32.76
CA THR A 195 -15.68 -22.79 -34.14
C THR A 195 -14.47 -23.70 -34.32
N ASP A 196 -14.70 -24.90 -34.82
CA ASP A 196 -13.66 -25.85 -35.20
C ASP A 196 -13.02 -25.42 -36.54
N THR A 197 -11.74 -25.09 -36.49
CA THR A 197 -10.96 -24.62 -37.65
C THR A 197 -10.18 -25.78 -38.27
N PRO A 198 -10.45 -26.19 -39.52
CA PRO A 198 -9.62 -27.18 -40.20
C PRO A 198 -8.23 -26.59 -40.45
N SER A 199 -7.21 -27.21 -39.83
CA SER A 199 -5.82 -26.75 -39.85
C SER A 199 -4.91 -27.96 -40.07
N ASP A 200 -4.24 -28.01 -41.22
CA ASP A 200 -3.34 -29.12 -41.58
C ASP A 200 -2.00 -29.09 -40.82
N HIS A 201 -1.68 -27.99 -40.11
CA HIS A 201 -0.33 -27.73 -39.60
C HIS A 201 -0.23 -27.28 -38.13
N ALA A 202 -1.33 -27.05 -37.42
CA ALA A 202 -1.30 -26.65 -36.01
C ALA A 202 -2.46 -27.26 -35.19
N ASN A 203 -2.13 -27.90 -34.06
CA ASN A 203 -3.10 -28.57 -33.17
C ASN A 203 -3.90 -27.61 -32.28
N PHE A 204 -3.53 -26.33 -32.20
CA PHE A 204 -4.27 -25.31 -31.45
C PHE A 204 -4.27 -23.96 -32.17
N VAL A 205 -5.21 -23.08 -31.80
CA VAL A 205 -5.39 -21.74 -32.36
C VAL A 205 -5.20 -20.66 -31.29
N VAL A 206 -4.50 -19.58 -31.66
CA VAL A 206 -4.35 -18.37 -30.83
C VAL A 206 -5.36 -17.31 -31.25
N ILE A 207 -6.03 -16.69 -30.28
CA ILE A 207 -7.03 -15.62 -30.44
C ILE A 207 -6.52 -14.37 -29.71
N PRO A 208 -5.89 -13.40 -30.41
CA PRO A 208 -5.37 -12.20 -29.77
C PRO A 208 -6.46 -11.13 -29.62
N ILE A 209 -6.62 -10.58 -28.41
CA ILE A 209 -7.50 -9.44 -28.09
C ILE A 209 -6.60 -8.22 -27.83
N VAL A 210 -6.63 -7.23 -28.72
CA VAL A 210 -5.74 -6.06 -28.71
C VAL A 210 -6.52 -4.81 -28.29
N GLY A 211 -5.96 -4.00 -27.38
CA GLY A 211 -6.62 -2.76 -26.96
C GLY A 211 -5.91 -1.96 -25.86
N LYS A 212 -6.24 -0.67 -25.79
CA LYS A 212 -5.61 0.32 -24.89
C LYS A 212 -5.80 -0.02 -23.40
N GLY A 213 -4.97 0.57 -22.53
CA GLY A 213 -5.15 0.44 -21.07
C GLY A 213 -6.54 0.90 -20.60
N GLY A 214 -7.15 0.17 -19.67
CA GLY A 214 -8.47 0.50 -19.11
C GLY A 214 -9.68 0.28 -20.03
N ILE A 215 -9.50 -0.32 -21.22
CA ILE A 215 -10.57 -0.56 -22.23
C ILE A 215 -11.51 -1.75 -21.88
N GLY A 216 -11.10 -2.63 -20.96
CA GLY A 216 -11.86 -3.82 -20.56
C GLY A 216 -11.44 -5.16 -21.17
N LYS A 217 -10.21 -5.32 -21.71
CA LYS A 217 -9.73 -6.59 -22.31
C LYS A 217 -9.87 -7.79 -21.36
N THR A 218 -9.32 -7.66 -20.15
CA THR A 218 -9.35 -8.68 -19.10
C THR A 218 -10.77 -9.06 -18.73
N THR A 219 -11.67 -8.08 -18.58
CA THR A 219 -13.11 -8.30 -18.33
C THR A 219 -13.77 -9.07 -19.48
N LEU A 220 -13.50 -8.73 -20.74
CA LEU A 220 -14.03 -9.45 -21.90
C LEU A 220 -13.51 -10.90 -21.99
N ALA A 221 -12.20 -11.10 -21.83
CA ALA A 221 -11.60 -12.44 -21.83
C ALA A 221 -12.17 -13.30 -20.69
N ARG A 222 -12.46 -12.69 -19.54
CA ARG A 222 -13.10 -13.33 -18.39
C ARG A 222 -14.56 -13.69 -18.63
N GLU A 223 -15.32 -12.80 -19.26
CA GLU A 223 -16.70 -13.06 -19.66
C GLU A 223 -16.83 -14.23 -20.63
N VAL A 224 -15.89 -14.35 -21.59
CA VAL A 224 -15.81 -15.50 -22.50
C VAL A 224 -15.38 -16.76 -21.75
N TYR A 225 -14.33 -16.69 -20.92
CA TYR A 225 -13.77 -17.84 -20.22
C TYR A 225 -14.77 -18.52 -19.28
N ASN A 226 -15.69 -17.77 -18.68
CA ASN A 226 -16.74 -18.28 -17.77
C ASN A 226 -18.12 -18.42 -18.44
N ASP A 227 -18.21 -18.32 -19.78
CA ASP A 227 -19.49 -18.45 -20.46
C ASP A 227 -20.00 -19.91 -20.47
N LYS A 228 -21.31 -20.08 -20.34
CA LYS A 228 -21.96 -21.41 -20.37
C LYS A 228 -21.67 -22.16 -21.66
N ALA A 229 -21.62 -21.50 -22.81
CA ALA A 229 -21.30 -22.17 -24.08
C ALA A 229 -19.87 -22.75 -24.06
N VAL A 230 -18.94 -22.10 -23.35
CA VAL A 230 -17.57 -22.62 -23.14
C VAL A 230 -17.56 -23.76 -22.14
N GLU A 231 -18.38 -23.74 -21.09
CA GLU A 231 -18.55 -24.89 -20.17
C GLU A 231 -19.15 -26.11 -20.88
N ASP A 232 -20.20 -25.91 -21.68
CA ASP A 232 -20.91 -26.95 -22.44
C ASP A 232 -20.06 -27.55 -23.59
N SER A 233 -19.07 -26.80 -24.10
CA SER A 233 -18.18 -27.22 -25.20
C SER A 233 -17.13 -28.30 -24.83
N LYS A 234 -17.06 -28.71 -23.55
CA LYS A 234 -16.20 -29.79 -23.03
C LYS A 234 -14.72 -29.64 -23.36
N PHE A 235 -14.12 -28.50 -23.05
CA PHE A 235 -12.66 -28.41 -22.93
C PHE A 235 -12.19 -29.28 -21.75
N ASP A 236 -11.32 -30.25 -22.00
CA ASP A 236 -10.73 -31.14 -21.00
C ASP A 236 -9.86 -30.38 -19.97
N VAL A 237 -9.29 -29.25 -20.41
CA VAL A 237 -8.35 -28.43 -19.64
C VAL A 237 -8.72 -26.96 -19.80
N LYS A 238 -8.86 -26.24 -18.68
CA LYS A 238 -8.99 -24.78 -18.63
C LYS A 238 -7.94 -24.20 -17.69
N ALA A 239 -7.24 -23.14 -18.10
CA ALA A 239 -6.33 -22.40 -17.23
C ALA A 239 -6.23 -20.92 -17.60
N TRP A 240 -5.86 -20.09 -16.62
CA TRP A 240 -5.71 -18.65 -16.74
C TRP A 240 -4.40 -18.22 -16.09
N VAL A 241 -3.57 -17.52 -16.83
CA VAL A 241 -2.32 -16.92 -16.34
C VAL A 241 -2.23 -15.51 -16.89
N CYS A 242 -1.97 -14.53 -16.02
CA CYS A 242 -1.56 -13.21 -16.48
C CYS A 242 -0.04 -13.18 -16.60
N VAL A 243 0.46 -12.58 -17.67
CA VAL A 243 1.88 -12.48 -17.96
C VAL A 243 2.42 -11.17 -17.37
N SER A 244 3.54 -11.22 -16.67
CA SER A 244 4.18 -10.01 -16.13
C SER A 244 4.96 -9.27 -17.22
N ASP A 245 5.30 -8.01 -16.99
CA ASP A 245 6.15 -7.22 -17.91
C ASP A 245 7.54 -7.86 -18.14
N VAL A 246 7.98 -8.79 -17.26
CA VAL A 246 9.12 -9.69 -17.50
C VAL A 246 8.59 -11.02 -18.06
N PHE A 247 8.97 -11.33 -19.31
CA PHE A 247 8.51 -12.53 -20.03
C PHE A 247 9.33 -13.79 -19.66
N ASP A 248 9.21 -14.24 -18.41
CA ASP A 248 9.85 -15.46 -17.94
C ASP A 248 9.09 -16.72 -18.40
N ILE A 249 9.63 -17.42 -19.40
CA ILE A 249 9.06 -18.68 -19.90
C ILE A 249 8.93 -19.72 -18.78
N LEU A 250 9.88 -19.80 -17.84
CA LEU A 250 9.85 -20.77 -16.74
C LEU A 250 8.69 -20.45 -15.79
N GLY A 251 8.57 -19.20 -15.35
CA GLY A 251 7.48 -18.71 -14.51
C GLY A 251 6.11 -18.88 -15.15
N ILE A 252 5.95 -18.50 -16.43
CA ILE A 252 4.69 -18.68 -17.17
C ILE A 252 4.35 -20.16 -17.31
N SER A 253 5.32 -21.00 -17.65
CA SER A 253 5.14 -22.45 -17.77
C SER A 253 4.71 -23.08 -16.44
N LYS A 254 5.36 -22.70 -15.32
CA LYS A 254 4.96 -23.14 -13.98
C LYS A 254 3.52 -22.72 -13.65
N ALA A 255 3.18 -21.45 -13.84
CA ALA A 255 1.84 -20.94 -13.54
C ALA A 255 0.75 -21.66 -14.36
N LEU A 256 1.03 -21.96 -15.64
CA LEU A 256 0.14 -22.76 -16.49
C LEU A 256 0.00 -24.19 -15.96
N LEU A 257 1.10 -24.86 -15.62
CA LEU A 257 1.08 -26.22 -15.08
C LEU A 257 0.31 -26.30 -13.76
N GLU A 258 0.50 -25.33 -12.86
CA GLU A 258 -0.21 -25.22 -11.59
C GLU A 258 -1.70 -24.94 -11.79
N SER A 259 -2.06 -24.04 -12.71
CA SER A 259 -3.46 -23.75 -13.04
C SER A 259 -4.18 -24.93 -13.69
N ILE A 260 -3.49 -25.73 -14.51
CA ILE A 260 -4.03 -26.93 -15.17
C ILE A 260 -4.21 -28.07 -14.16
N THR A 261 -3.16 -28.37 -13.39
CA THR A 261 -3.14 -29.54 -12.47
C THR A 261 -3.80 -29.28 -11.13
N ARG A 262 -4.03 -28.00 -10.78
CA ARG A 262 -4.49 -27.52 -9.47
C ARG A 262 -3.59 -27.98 -8.31
N ARG A 263 -2.28 -28.13 -8.58
CA ARG A 263 -1.25 -28.58 -7.64
C ARG A 263 -0.02 -27.69 -7.77
N PRO A 264 0.72 -27.43 -6.67
CA PRO A 264 1.95 -26.62 -6.72
C PRO A 264 3.06 -27.35 -7.49
N CYS A 265 3.81 -26.60 -8.31
CA CYS A 265 4.94 -27.10 -9.09
C CYS A 265 6.25 -26.90 -8.32
N LEU A 266 6.87 -28.01 -7.90
CA LEU A 266 8.14 -27.99 -7.16
C LEU A 266 9.39 -28.06 -8.06
N LEU A 267 9.20 -28.22 -9.36
CA LEU A 267 10.27 -28.30 -10.36
C LEU A 267 10.92 -26.93 -10.57
N ASN A 268 12.21 -26.89 -10.90
CA ASN A 268 12.95 -25.62 -11.10
C ASN A 268 13.69 -25.53 -12.44
N ASN A 269 13.60 -26.57 -13.26
CA ASN A 269 14.21 -26.65 -14.58
C ASN A 269 13.12 -26.50 -15.66
N LEU A 270 13.38 -25.67 -16.67
CA LEU A 270 12.43 -25.42 -17.77
C LEU A 270 12.06 -26.71 -18.51
N ASN A 271 13.03 -27.57 -18.80
CA ASN A 271 12.79 -28.83 -19.51
C ASN A 271 11.82 -29.74 -18.74
N GLU A 272 11.99 -29.88 -17.42
CA GLU A 272 11.12 -30.70 -16.58
C GLU A 272 9.69 -30.14 -16.54
N VAL A 273 9.54 -28.82 -16.34
CA VAL A 273 8.23 -28.15 -16.33
C VAL A 273 7.53 -28.28 -17.69
N GLN A 274 8.25 -28.14 -18.80
CA GLN A 274 7.70 -28.26 -20.15
C GLN A 274 7.33 -29.70 -20.52
N VAL A 275 8.08 -30.70 -20.05
CA VAL A 275 7.70 -32.12 -20.21
C VAL A 275 6.42 -32.43 -19.43
N GLU A 276 6.30 -31.97 -18.18
CA GLU A 276 5.06 -32.15 -17.41
C GLU A 276 3.87 -31.39 -18.01
N LEU A 277 4.07 -30.17 -18.54
CA LEU A 277 3.04 -29.46 -19.31
C LEU A 277 2.59 -30.25 -20.52
N LYS A 278 3.52 -30.79 -21.30
CA LYS A 278 3.24 -31.61 -22.48
C LYS A 278 2.39 -32.82 -22.09
N VAL A 279 2.74 -33.52 -21.01
CA VAL A 279 1.93 -34.65 -20.47
C VAL A 279 0.58 -34.18 -19.94
N ALA A 280 0.50 -33.01 -19.31
CA ALA A 280 -0.74 -32.45 -18.79
C ALA A 280 -1.75 -32.12 -19.91
N VAL A 281 -1.29 -31.73 -21.10
CA VAL A 281 -2.14 -31.40 -22.27
C VAL A 281 -2.18 -32.46 -23.38
N ASP A 282 -1.36 -33.52 -23.34
CA ASP A 282 -1.28 -34.55 -24.39
C ASP A 282 -2.66 -35.09 -24.76
N LYS A 283 -3.04 -34.92 -26.04
CA LYS A 283 -4.32 -35.37 -26.62
C LYS A 283 -5.58 -34.86 -25.89
N LYS A 284 -5.48 -33.76 -25.15
CA LYS A 284 -6.61 -33.07 -24.51
C LYS A 284 -6.94 -31.77 -25.24
N ARG A 285 -8.22 -31.42 -25.31
CA ARG A 285 -8.68 -30.14 -25.86
C ARG A 285 -8.60 -29.08 -24.76
N PHE A 286 -7.73 -28.08 -24.91
CA PHE A 286 -7.56 -27.02 -23.92
C PHE A 286 -8.22 -25.69 -24.30
N LEU A 287 -8.58 -24.90 -23.29
CA LEU A 287 -8.78 -23.46 -23.38
C LEU A 287 -7.84 -22.75 -22.38
N LEU A 288 -6.89 -21.99 -22.88
CA LEU A 288 -5.92 -21.24 -22.08
C LEU A 288 -6.13 -19.74 -22.26
N VAL A 289 -5.93 -18.95 -21.21
CA VAL A 289 -5.86 -17.48 -21.29
C VAL A 289 -4.50 -17.00 -20.81
N LEU A 290 -3.84 -16.21 -21.66
CA LEU A 290 -2.64 -15.43 -21.35
C LEU A 290 -3.01 -13.94 -21.35
N ASP A 291 -3.18 -13.35 -20.17
CA ASP A 291 -3.64 -11.96 -20.04
C ASP A 291 -2.47 -10.95 -20.01
N ASP A 292 -2.69 -9.78 -20.62
CA ASP A 292 -1.79 -8.61 -20.79
C ASP A 292 -0.32 -8.97 -21.16
N VAL A 293 -0.14 -9.63 -22.31
CA VAL A 293 1.18 -10.02 -22.86
C VAL A 293 1.87 -8.87 -23.59
N TRP A 294 3.18 -8.68 -23.35
CA TRP A 294 3.97 -7.55 -23.88
C TRP A 294 5.18 -7.92 -24.76
N ASN A 295 5.63 -9.16 -24.77
CA ASN A 295 6.90 -9.55 -25.40
C ASN A 295 6.84 -9.67 -26.93
N GLU A 296 7.81 -9.06 -27.62
CA GLU A 296 7.96 -9.10 -29.08
C GLU A 296 9.01 -10.13 -29.58
N ASP A 297 9.64 -10.91 -28.71
CA ASP A 297 10.58 -11.96 -29.15
C ASP A 297 9.84 -13.24 -29.63
N TYR A 298 9.87 -13.49 -30.93
CA TYR A 298 9.32 -14.67 -31.57
C TYR A 298 9.95 -15.99 -31.09
N SER A 299 11.23 -15.98 -30.71
CA SER A 299 11.96 -17.16 -30.22
C SER A 299 11.39 -17.62 -28.87
N LEU A 300 11.20 -16.67 -27.94
CA LEU A 300 10.60 -16.96 -26.63
C LEU A 300 9.15 -17.46 -26.76
N TRP A 301 8.42 -17.02 -27.79
CA TRP A 301 7.11 -17.59 -28.13
C TRP A 301 7.21 -19.01 -28.69
N VAL A 302 8.19 -19.31 -29.55
CA VAL A 302 8.46 -20.67 -30.06
C VAL A 302 8.77 -21.65 -28.91
N ASP A 303 9.53 -21.21 -27.92
CA ASP A 303 9.88 -22.04 -26.76
C ASP A 303 8.67 -22.23 -25.83
N LEU A 304 7.87 -21.18 -25.58
CA LEU A 304 6.65 -21.29 -24.76
C LEU A 304 5.57 -22.17 -25.41
N LYS A 305 5.42 -22.12 -26.74
CA LYS A 305 4.36 -22.86 -27.46
C LYS A 305 4.63 -24.35 -27.63
N ALA A 306 5.89 -24.79 -27.51
CA ALA A 306 6.33 -26.15 -27.81
C ALA A 306 5.55 -27.29 -27.09
N PRO A 307 5.23 -27.20 -25.77
CA PRO A 307 4.47 -28.25 -25.07
C PRO A 307 3.05 -28.45 -25.61
N PHE A 308 2.42 -27.36 -26.07
CA PHE A 308 1.02 -27.34 -26.52
C PHE A 308 0.84 -27.96 -27.92
N LEU A 309 1.92 -28.23 -28.65
CA LEU A 309 1.88 -28.99 -29.90
C LEU A 309 1.44 -30.45 -29.71
N ALA A 310 1.44 -30.99 -28.48
CA ALA A 310 0.93 -32.33 -28.17
C ALA A 310 -0.59 -32.37 -27.89
N ALA A 311 -1.27 -31.22 -27.83
CA ALA A 311 -2.69 -31.15 -27.51
C ALA A 311 -3.59 -31.73 -28.61
N ALA A 312 -4.85 -32.01 -28.26
CA ALA A 312 -5.85 -32.38 -29.25
C ALA A 312 -6.17 -31.20 -30.20
N PRO A 313 -6.55 -31.49 -31.46
CA PRO A 313 -7.11 -30.50 -32.37
C PRO A 313 -8.24 -29.68 -31.74
N ASN A 314 -8.48 -28.48 -32.27
CA ASN A 314 -9.49 -27.53 -31.79
C ASN A 314 -9.26 -27.04 -30.34
N SER A 315 -8.01 -27.12 -29.86
CA SER A 315 -7.56 -26.40 -28.66
C SER A 315 -7.40 -24.91 -28.93
N LYS A 316 -7.63 -24.06 -27.92
CA LYS A 316 -7.73 -22.59 -28.06
C LYS A 316 -6.89 -21.85 -27.01
N MET A 317 -6.22 -20.79 -27.41
CA MET A 317 -5.45 -19.90 -26.52
C MET A 317 -5.87 -18.45 -26.73
N ILE A 318 -6.54 -17.85 -25.76
CA ILE A 318 -6.85 -16.41 -25.77
C ILE A 318 -5.61 -15.67 -25.26
N VAL A 319 -5.17 -14.65 -25.98
CA VAL A 319 -4.08 -13.76 -25.57
C VAL A 319 -4.64 -12.36 -25.49
N THR A 320 -4.48 -11.62 -24.39
CA THR A 320 -4.79 -10.18 -24.38
C THR A 320 -3.50 -9.36 -24.41
N THR A 321 -3.50 -8.24 -25.14
CA THR A 321 -2.32 -7.37 -25.24
C THR A 321 -2.71 -5.92 -25.56
N ARG A 322 -1.79 -4.98 -25.35
CA ARG A 322 -1.92 -3.57 -25.74
C ARG A 322 -1.22 -3.26 -27.07
N ASN A 323 -0.46 -4.22 -27.60
CA ASN A 323 0.44 -4.05 -28.72
C ASN A 323 0.06 -5.01 -29.87
N SER A 324 -0.18 -4.46 -31.06
CA SER A 324 -0.53 -5.24 -32.26
C SER A 324 0.62 -6.13 -32.75
N ASN A 325 1.88 -5.76 -32.51
CA ASN A 325 3.03 -6.56 -32.91
C ASN A 325 3.06 -7.91 -32.19
N VAL A 326 2.84 -7.88 -30.87
CA VAL A 326 2.75 -9.08 -30.00
C VAL A 326 1.66 -10.03 -30.53
N ALA A 327 0.51 -9.49 -30.93
CA ALA A 327 -0.57 -10.27 -31.52
C ALA A 327 -0.16 -10.95 -32.84
N SER A 328 0.50 -10.22 -33.75
CA SER A 328 1.02 -10.77 -35.02
C SER A 328 2.13 -11.80 -34.85
N ILE A 329 2.91 -11.73 -33.77
CA ILE A 329 3.96 -12.70 -33.43
C ILE A 329 3.35 -14.01 -32.90
N MET A 330 2.26 -13.90 -32.12
CA MET A 330 1.68 -15.05 -31.42
C MET A 330 0.64 -15.83 -32.25
N GLY A 331 -0.07 -15.20 -33.19
CA GLY A 331 -1.13 -15.85 -33.97
C GLY A 331 -1.08 -15.57 -35.48
N PRO A 332 -1.39 -16.56 -36.34
CA PRO A 332 -1.54 -16.35 -37.78
C PRO A 332 -2.90 -15.77 -38.19
N ILE A 333 -3.83 -15.58 -37.23
CA ILE A 333 -5.18 -15.04 -37.44
C ILE A 333 -5.19 -13.53 -37.21
N GLU A 334 -6.03 -12.81 -37.95
CA GLU A 334 -6.32 -11.40 -37.73
C GLU A 334 -6.77 -11.15 -36.28
N HIS A 335 -6.12 -10.21 -35.60
CA HIS A 335 -6.31 -9.98 -34.17
C HIS A 335 -7.58 -9.17 -33.87
N TYR A 336 -8.29 -9.53 -32.80
CA TYR A 336 -9.50 -8.84 -32.40
C TYR A 336 -9.19 -7.50 -31.73
N ASN A 337 -9.34 -6.41 -32.48
CA ASN A 337 -9.17 -5.05 -31.99
C ASN A 337 -10.39 -4.62 -31.14
N LEU A 338 -10.24 -4.67 -29.82
CA LEU A 338 -11.31 -4.31 -28.87
C LEU A 338 -11.57 -2.80 -28.91
N LYS A 339 -12.79 -2.44 -29.30
CA LYS A 339 -13.22 -1.05 -29.47
C LYS A 339 -13.55 -0.38 -28.14
N ARG A 340 -13.62 0.95 -28.17
CA ARG A 340 -14.25 1.74 -27.09
C ARG A 340 -15.71 1.34 -26.93
N LEU A 341 -16.22 1.45 -25.71
CA LEU A 341 -17.66 1.39 -25.47
C LEU A 341 -18.36 2.53 -26.20
N LEU A 342 -19.65 2.34 -26.50
CA LEU A 342 -20.52 3.45 -26.87
C LEU A 342 -20.72 4.37 -25.66
N ASP A 343 -21.11 5.61 -25.93
CA ASP A 343 -21.28 6.62 -24.88
C ASP A 343 -22.37 6.18 -23.86
N ASP A 344 -23.47 5.60 -24.32
CA ASP A 344 -24.56 5.13 -23.45
C ASP A 344 -24.18 3.91 -22.56
N ASP A 345 -23.31 3.02 -23.04
CA ASP A 345 -22.76 1.91 -22.24
C ASP A 345 -21.76 2.43 -21.20
N CYS A 346 -20.93 3.39 -21.62
CA CYS A 346 -19.97 4.07 -20.75
C CYS A 346 -20.69 4.89 -19.66
N TRP A 347 -21.84 5.48 -20.02
CA TRP A 347 -22.76 6.14 -19.10
C TRP A 347 -23.43 5.17 -18.14
N SER A 348 -23.84 3.99 -18.60
CA SER A 348 -24.44 2.95 -17.75
C SER A 348 -23.47 2.50 -16.65
N ILE A 349 -22.19 2.29 -16.98
CA ILE A 349 -21.11 2.03 -16.01
C ILE A 349 -20.93 3.20 -15.03
N PHE A 350 -20.95 4.44 -15.54
CA PHE A 350 -20.86 5.63 -14.68
C PHE A 350 -22.02 5.70 -13.68
N ILE A 351 -23.27 5.52 -14.16
CA ILE A 351 -24.48 5.56 -13.35
C ILE A 351 -24.48 4.47 -12.28
N GLN A 352 -24.15 3.23 -12.65
CA GLN A 352 -24.06 2.09 -11.72
C GLN A 352 -23.14 2.41 -10.53
N HIS A 353 -21.98 3.02 -10.78
CA HIS A 353 -21.02 3.37 -9.74
C HIS A 353 -21.32 4.69 -9.02
N ALA A 354 -21.97 5.66 -9.67
CA ALA A 354 -22.25 6.98 -9.09
C ALA A 354 -23.49 6.99 -8.18
N LEU A 355 -24.53 6.23 -8.54
CA LEU A 355 -25.86 6.29 -7.91
C LEU A 355 -26.21 5.09 -7.01
N GLU A 356 -25.28 4.16 -6.81
CA GLU A 356 -25.43 2.88 -6.09
C GLU A 356 -26.05 2.92 -4.67
N SER A 357 -26.28 4.12 -4.11
CA SER A 357 -26.92 4.34 -2.80
C SER A 357 -27.81 5.61 -2.71
N ARG A 358 -28.17 6.23 -3.85
CA ARG A 358 -29.04 7.42 -3.88
C ARG A 358 -30.19 7.25 -4.86
N ASP A 359 -31.42 7.36 -4.37
CA ASP A 359 -32.61 7.67 -5.18
C ASP A 359 -32.53 9.11 -5.72
N LEU A 360 -31.56 9.35 -6.58
CA LEU A 360 -31.58 10.47 -7.51
C LEU A 360 -32.41 10.02 -8.70
N ASN A 361 -33.63 10.56 -8.80
CA ASN A 361 -34.46 10.40 -9.99
C ASN A 361 -33.60 10.70 -11.23
N ALA A 362 -33.32 9.69 -12.06
CA ALA A 362 -32.43 9.80 -13.22
C ALA A 362 -32.84 10.94 -14.17
N HIS A 363 -34.11 11.34 -14.11
CA HIS A 363 -34.73 12.46 -14.83
C HIS A 363 -34.23 13.87 -14.42
N GLN A 364 -33.38 14.02 -13.39
CA GLN A 364 -32.77 15.32 -13.03
C GLN A 364 -31.36 15.53 -13.60
N ILE A 365 -30.76 14.51 -14.24
CA ILE A 365 -29.44 14.66 -14.85
C ILE A 365 -29.61 15.27 -16.25
N SER A 366 -29.06 16.48 -16.45
CA SER A 366 -29.13 17.18 -17.74
C SER A 366 -28.42 16.40 -18.85
N GLU A 367 -28.96 16.44 -20.07
CA GLU A 367 -28.32 15.92 -21.27
C GLU A 367 -26.94 16.57 -21.53
N SER A 368 -26.76 17.83 -21.12
CA SER A 368 -25.46 18.51 -21.17
C SER A 368 -24.43 17.87 -20.24
N PHE A 369 -24.87 17.40 -19.06
CA PHE A 369 -24.01 16.72 -18.10
C PHE A 369 -23.64 15.31 -18.58
N HIS A 370 -24.63 14.56 -19.11
CA HIS A 370 -24.39 13.27 -19.77
C HIS A 370 -23.28 13.39 -20.83
N LYS A 371 -23.44 14.34 -21.77
CA LYS A 371 -22.47 14.61 -22.85
C LYS A 371 -21.08 14.99 -22.34
N LYS A 372 -20.97 15.79 -21.28
CA LYS A 372 -19.68 16.10 -20.63
C LYS A 372 -19.01 14.84 -20.06
N VAL A 373 -19.76 14.01 -19.31
CA VAL A 373 -19.22 12.80 -18.68
C VAL A 373 -18.70 11.81 -19.73
N VAL A 374 -19.52 11.42 -20.70
CA VAL A 374 -19.11 10.45 -21.73
C VAL A 374 -17.95 10.98 -22.56
N GLY A 375 -17.95 12.27 -22.91
CA GLY A 375 -16.86 12.93 -23.62
C GLY A 375 -15.53 12.92 -22.85
N LYS A 376 -15.54 13.11 -21.52
CA LYS A 376 -14.35 13.02 -20.68
C LYS A 376 -13.90 11.57 -20.42
N CYS A 377 -14.83 10.61 -20.37
CA CYS A 377 -14.53 9.19 -20.24
C CYS A 377 -14.01 8.55 -21.54
N GLY A 378 -14.45 9.04 -22.71
CA GLY A 378 -13.96 8.64 -24.02
C GLY A 378 -14.13 7.14 -24.32
N GLY A 379 -15.23 6.55 -23.86
CA GLY A 379 -15.55 5.12 -24.02
C GLY A 379 -14.62 4.15 -23.27
N LEU A 380 -13.95 4.61 -22.20
CA LEU A 380 -13.12 3.78 -21.32
C LEU A 380 -13.88 3.39 -20.03
N PRO A 381 -14.18 2.09 -19.80
CA PRO A 381 -14.83 1.62 -18.57
C PRO A 381 -14.19 2.12 -17.28
N LEU A 382 -12.85 2.07 -17.19
CA LEU A 382 -12.12 2.51 -16.00
C LEU A 382 -12.25 4.01 -15.74
N ALA A 383 -12.35 4.83 -16.81
CA ALA A 383 -12.53 6.26 -16.67
C ALA A 383 -13.93 6.60 -16.13
N ALA A 384 -14.97 5.92 -16.63
CA ALA A 384 -16.33 6.02 -16.11
C ALA A 384 -16.39 5.64 -14.61
N LYS A 385 -15.84 4.48 -14.24
CA LYS A 385 -15.79 4.01 -12.83
C LYS A 385 -15.05 4.98 -11.91
N THR A 386 -13.92 5.54 -12.35
CA THR A 386 -13.14 6.51 -11.56
C THR A 386 -13.89 7.83 -11.38
N LEU A 387 -14.48 8.38 -12.46
CA LEU A 387 -15.22 9.64 -12.41
C LEU A 387 -16.48 9.51 -11.56
N ALA A 388 -17.18 8.38 -11.67
CA ALA A 388 -18.33 8.03 -10.83
C ALA A 388 -17.96 8.00 -9.33
N GLY A 389 -16.86 7.32 -8.97
CA GLY A 389 -16.37 7.28 -7.59
C GLY A 389 -16.00 8.65 -7.02
N LEU A 390 -15.39 9.53 -7.83
CA LEU A 390 -15.13 10.92 -7.45
C LEU A 390 -16.43 11.70 -7.22
N LEU A 391 -17.34 11.70 -8.19
CA LEU A 391 -18.57 12.50 -8.13
C LEU A 391 -19.55 12.01 -7.06
N ARG A 392 -19.61 10.69 -6.79
CA ARG A 392 -20.36 10.08 -5.68
C ARG A 392 -20.02 10.70 -4.31
N THR A 393 -18.75 11.00 -4.09
CA THR A 393 -18.23 11.58 -2.84
C THR A 393 -18.21 13.11 -2.82
N THR A 394 -18.69 13.75 -3.89
CA THR A 394 -18.70 15.21 -4.04
C THR A 394 -20.14 15.76 -4.05
N ARG A 395 -20.33 17.01 -3.63
CA ARG A 395 -21.62 17.70 -3.71
C ARG A 395 -22.00 17.95 -5.19
N HIS A 396 -23.29 17.84 -5.51
CA HIS A 396 -23.80 18.02 -6.88
C HIS A 396 -23.50 19.42 -7.48
N ASP A 397 -23.45 20.46 -6.65
CA ASP A 397 -23.14 21.84 -7.06
C ASP A 397 -21.69 22.04 -7.53
N ALA A 398 -20.78 21.09 -7.25
CA ALA A 398 -19.39 21.11 -7.70
C ALA A 398 -19.12 20.13 -8.88
N TRP A 399 -20.13 19.42 -9.38
CA TRP A 399 -19.93 18.41 -10.43
C TRP A 399 -19.51 19.03 -11.78
N ASP A 400 -20.13 20.14 -12.20
CA ASP A 400 -19.72 20.87 -13.41
C ASP A 400 -18.32 21.49 -13.26
N ASP A 401 -18.01 22.10 -12.12
CA ASP A 401 -16.67 22.67 -11.82
C ASP A 401 -15.55 21.60 -11.94
N ILE A 402 -15.84 20.31 -11.65
CA ILE A 402 -14.91 19.18 -11.82
C ILE A 402 -14.78 18.75 -13.28
N LEU A 403 -15.87 18.73 -14.04
CA LEU A 403 -15.85 18.36 -15.47
C LEU A 403 -15.18 19.44 -16.32
N ASP A 404 -15.30 20.70 -15.93
CA ASP A 404 -14.71 21.85 -16.63
C ASP A 404 -13.28 22.17 -16.12
N SER A 405 -12.69 21.29 -15.30
CA SER A 405 -11.34 21.45 -14.74
C SER A 405 -10.23 21.38 -15.82
N LYS A 406 -9.29 22.32 -15.79
CA LYS A 406 -8.09 22.33 -16.66
C LYS A 406 -7.18 21.10 -16.49
N LEU A 407 -7.34 20.36 -15.38
CA LEU A 407 -6.58 19.13 -15.12
C LEU A 407 -6.86 18.01 -16.15
N TRP A 408 -7.98 18.09 -16.88
CA TRP A 408 -8.28 17.19 -18.00
C TRP A 408 -7.37 17.39 -19.21
N ASP A 409 -6.89 18.62 -19.43
CA ASP A 409 -6.20 19.04 -20.65
C ASP A 409 -4.67 19.00 -20.50
N LEU A 410 -4.18 18.60 -19.31
CA LEU A 410 -2.75 18.46 -19.04
C LEU A 410 -2.11 17.35 -19.88
N PRO A 411 -0.85 17.55 -20.36
CA PRO A 411 -0.12 16.52 -21.10
C PRO A 411 -0.02 15.21 -20.33
N ARG A 412 -0.22 14.10 -21.05
CA ARG A 412 0.02 12.74 -20.53
C ARG A 412 1.51 12.55 -20.27
N GLN A 413 1.90 12.64 -19.01
CA GLN A 413 3.28 12.31 -18.59
C GLN A 413 3.48 10.81 -18.39
N SER A 414 2.43 9.99 -18.54
CA SER A 414 2.44 8.54 -18.38
C SER A 414 1.17 7.91 -18.96
N ASP A 415 1.05 6.58 -18.86
CA ASP A 415 -0.17 5.80 -19.11
C ASP A 415 -1.36 6.17 -18.19
N VAL A 416 -1.11 6.90 -17.10
CA VAL A 416 -2.13 7.23 -16.08
C VAL A 416 -3.19 8.17 -16.68
N LEU A 417 -4.45 7.73 -16.63
CA LEU A 417 -5.60 8.48 -17.16
C LEU A 417 -5.77 9.84 -16.41
N PRO A 418 -6.07 10.95 -17.12
CA PRO A 418 -6.28 12.27 -16.48
C PRO A 418 -7.33 12.26 -15.35
N VAL A 419 -8.39 11.47 -15.51
CA VAL A 419 -9.44 11.26 -14.49
C VAL A 419 -8.91 10.72 -13.16
N LEU A 420 -7.83 9.93 -13.16
CA LEU A 420 -7.22 9.39 -11.94
C LEU A 420 -6.49 10.51 -11.18
N ARG A 421 -5.75 11.35 -11.90
CA ARG A 421 -5.09 12.55 -11.36
C ARG A 421 -6.11 13.52 -10.79
N LEU A 422 -7.24 13.72 -11.49
CA LEU A 422 -8.37 14.52 -11.03
C LEU A 422 -9.00 13.95 -9.75
N SER A 423 -9.19 12.64 -9.68
CA SER A 423 -9.72 11.94 -8.49
C SER A 423 -8.80 12.07 -7.27
N TYR A 424 -7.48 11.95 -7.47
CA TYR A 424 -6.51 12.24 -6.42
C TYR A 424 -6.46 13.73 -6.04
N HIS A 425 -6.57 14.66 -7.01
CA HIS A 425 -6.55 16.10 -6.71
C HIS A 425 -7.68 16.50 -5.74
N HIS A 426 -8.89 15.95 -5.95
CA HIS A 426 -10.09 16.17 -5.13
C HIS A 426 -10.24 15.18 -3.95
N LEU A 427 -9.18 14.45 -3.62
CA LEU A 427 -9.14 13.61 -2.43
C LEU A 427 -8.82 14.49 -1.20
N PRO A 428 -9.52 14.37 -0.06
CA PRO A 428 -9.17 15.08 1.17
C PRO A 428 -7.71 14.85 1.57
N SER A 429 -7.04 15.88 2.09
CA SER A 429 -5.61 15.90 2.41
C SER A 429 -5.16 14.74 3.30
N HIS A 430 -5.94 14.39 4.34
CA HIS A 430 -5.69 13.23 5.19
C HIS A 430 -5.74 11.90 4.40
N LEU A 431 -6.70 11.75 3.48
CA LEU A 431 -6.76 10.60 2.58
C LEU A 431 -5.64 10.60 1.53
N LYS A 432 -5.09 11.75 1.12
CA LYS A 432 -3.93 11.79 0.21
C LYS A 432 -2.68 11.18 0.83
N ARG A 433 -2.43 11.39 2.13
CA ARG A 433 -1.30 10.75 2.86
C ARG A 433 -1.54 9.24 3.04
N CYS A 434 -2.78 8.82 3.30
CA CYS A 434 -3.18 7.40 3.29
C CYS A 434 -2.93 6.73 1.93
N PHE A 435 -3.38 7.38 0.85
CA PHE A 435 -3.25 6.92 -0.54
C PHE A 435 -1.80 6.82 -1.00
N ALA A 436 -0.98 7.85 -0.76
CA ALA A 436 0.44 7.83 -1.12
C ALA A 436 1.18 6.69 -0.40
N HIS A 437 0.85 6.42 0.87
CA HIS A 437 1.43 5.30 1.62
C HIS A 437 1.04 3.92 1.03
N CYS A 438 -0.08 3.78 0.31
CA CYS A 438 -0.45 2.51 -0.33
C CYS A 438 0.53 2.05 -1.41
N ALA A 439 1.35 2.93 -1.98
CA ALA A 439 2.41 2.53 -2.91
C ALA A 439 3.51 1.68 -2.26
N ILE A 440 3.52 1.54 -0.92
CA ILE A 440 4.36 0.58 -0.20
C ILE A 440 4.06 -0.87 -0.59
N PHE A 441 2.86 -1.18 -1.09
CA PHE A 441 2.54 -2.51 -1.59
C PHE A 441 3.00 -2.69 -3.04
N PRO A 442 3.36 -3.90 -3.48
CA PRO A 442 3.43 -4.22 -4.90
C PRO A 442 2.03 -4.12 -5.51
N LYS A 443 1.99 -3.98 -6.84
CA LYS A 443 0.73 -3.97 -7.60
C LYS A 443 0.07 -5.38 -7.48
N ASP A 444 -1.27 -5.44 -7.52
CA ASP A 444 -2.11 -6.61 -7.15
C ASP A 444 -1.92 -7.21 -5.74
N TYR A 445 -1.31 -6.48 -4.79
CA TYR A 445 -1.29 -6.95 -3.40
C TYR A 445 -2.70 -6.99 -2.80
N GLU A 446 -3.13 -8.18 -2.36
CA GLU A 446 -4.38 -8.37 -1.63
C GLU A 446 -4.20 -8.06 -0.14
N PHE A 447 -4.52 -6.83 0.28
CA PHE A 447 -4.51 -6.42 1.68
C PHE A 447 -5.89 -6.58 2.33
N ASN A 448 -5.91 -6.60 3.67
CA ASN A 448 -7.15 -6.50 4.46
C ASN A 448 -7.25 -5.13 5.17
N GLU A 449 -8.45 -4.75 5.59
CA GLU A 449 -8.69 -3.45 6.25
C GLU A 449 -7.84 -3.26 7.52
N LYS A 450 -7.77 -4.26 8.40
CA LYS A 450 -7.03 -4.17 9.67
C LYS A 450 -5.52 -4.00 9.47
N GLU A 451 -4.96 -4.66 8.46
CA GLU A 451 -3.56 -4.49 8.06
C GLU A 451 -3.25 -3.04 7.64
N LEU A 452 -4.01 -2.48 6.70
CA LEU A 452 -3.74 -1.13 6.19
C LEU A 452 -4.05 -0.03 7.22
N THR A 453 -5.15 -0.16 7.96
CA THR A 453 -5.48 0.79 9.04
C THR A 453 -4.45 0.79 10.16
N PHE A 454 -3.92 -0.37 10.55
CA PHE A 454 -2.85 -0.46 11.55
C PHE A 454 -1.56 0.24 11.10
N LEU A 455 -1.18 0.10 9.82
CA LEU A 455 -0.04 0.83 9.25
C LEU A 455 -0.29 2.36 9.28
N TRP A 456 -1.48 2.82 8.88
CA TRP A 456 -1.80 4.25 8.90
C TRP A 456 -1.82 4.86 10.31
N MET A 457 -2.33 4.12 11.31
CA MET A 457 -2.32 4.55 12.72
C MET A 457 -0.88 4.67 13.24
N ALA A 458 -0.11 3.59 13.18
CA ALA A 458 1.27 3.56 13.69
C ALA A 458 2.20 4.54 12.96
N GLY A 459 1.95 4.78 11.67
CA GLY A 459 2.69 5.77 10.88
C GLY A 459 2.43 7.22 11.27
N GLY A 460 1.40 7.48 12.09
CA GLY A 460 0.93 8.84 12.37
C GLY A 460 0.31 9.52 11.14
N ILE A 461 -0.10 8.74 10.14
CA ILE A 461 -0.69 9.23 8.88
C ILE A 461 -2.09 9.77 9.14
N ILE A 462 -2.85 9.08 9.99
CA ILE A 462 -4.16 9.50 10.50
C ILE A 462 -3.99 10.00 11.94
N ARG A 463 -4.71 11.07 12.32
CA ARG A 463 -4.71 11.60 13.70
C ARG A 463 -6.12 11.86 14.21
N GLN A 464 -6.28 11.75 15.53
CA GLN A 464 -7.47 12.20 16.23
C GLN A 464 -7.54 13.74 16.21
N SER A 465 -8.50 14.30 15.47
CA SER A 465 -8.71 15.76 15.38
C SER A 465 -9.46 16.33 16.59
N ARG A 466 -10.27 15.48 17.25
CA ARG A 466 -11.16 15.84 18.37
C ARG A 466 -10.97 14.86 19.51
N LYS A 467 -11.17 15.35 20.74
CA LYS A 467 -10.92 14.60 21.99
C LYS A 467 -11.75 13.31 22.17
N ASN A 468 -12.81 13.12 21.37
CA ASN A 468 -13.78 12.04 21.55
C ASN A 468 -13.82 11.06 20.35
N GLU A 469 -13.05 11.27 19.28
CA GLU A 469 -13.03 10.38 18.12
C GLU A 469 -12.00 9.26 18.34
N GLN A 470 -12.39 7.98 18.18
CA GLN A 470 -11.44 6.87 18.25
C GLN A 470 -10.55 6.83 16.98
N LEU A 471 -9.28 6.48 17.14
CA LEU A 471 -8.33 6.48 16.01
C LEU A 471 -8.65 5.33 15.04
N GLU A 472 -9.13 4.22 15.60
CA GLU A 472 -9.61 3.03 14.93
C GLU A 472 -10.78 3.36 14.00
N GLU A 473 -11.82 4.03 14.52
CA GLU A 473 -12.98 4.49 13.76
C GLU A 473 -12.60 5.45 12.64
N LEU A 474 -11.72 6.43 12.92
CA LEU A 474 -11.19 7.34 11.90
C LEU A 474 -10.42 6.59 10.81
N SER A 475 -9.63 5.58 11.18
CA SER A 475 -8.85 4.79 10.22
C SER A 475 -9.72 3.90 9.34
N SER A 476 -10.72 3.23 9.91
CA SER A 476 -11.72 2.46 9.17
C SER A 476 -12.52 3.38 8.25
N LYS A 477 -12.98 4.55 8.73
CA LYS A 477 -13.64 5.55 7.88
C LYS A 477 -12.76 5.98 6.69
N CYS A 478 -11.47 6.22 6.91
CA CYS A 478 -10.55 6.54 5.82
C CYS A 478 -10.42 5.39 4.80
N PHE A 479 -10.45 4.15 5.26
CA PHE A 479 -10.46 2.97 4.41
C PHE A 479 -11.74 2.89 3.58
N GLN A 480 -12.90 2.99 4.25
CA GLN A 480 -14.22 2.93 3.61
C GLN A 480 -14.44 4.11 2.64
N ASP A 481 -13.91 5.31 2.92
CA ASP A 481 -13.94 6.43 1.98
C ASP A 481 -13.17 6.12 0.69
N LEU A 482 -12.02 5.43 0.77
CA LEU A 482 -11.24 4.99 -0.41
C LEU A 482 -11.92 3.84 -1.17
N VAL A 483 -12.58 2.91 -0.48
CA VAL A 483 -13.49 1.92 -1.11
C VAL A 483 -14.65 2.64 -1.82
N SER A 484 -15.25 3.64 -1.19
CA SER A 484 -16.38 4.43 -1.74
C SER A 484 -16.00 5.24 -2.99
N ARG A 485 -14.70 5.51 -3.20
CA ARG A 485 -14.15 6.15 -4.40
C ARG A 485 -13.71 5.17 -5.48
N SER A 486 -13.93 3.87 -5.30
CA SER A 486 -13.41 2.78 -6.16
C SER A 486 -11.88 2.75 -6.30
N ILE A 487 -11.17 3.38 -5.36
CA ILE A 487 -9.70 3.34 -5.27
C ILE A 487 -9.25 1.95 -4.79
N PHE A 488 -9.95 1.41 -3.80
CA PHE A 488 -9.87 0.01 -3.42
C PHE A 488 -11.04 -0.77 -4.01
N GLN A 489 -10.79 -1.99 -4.45
CA GLN A 489 -11.80 -2.89 -5.02
C GLN A 489 -11.77 -4.20 -4.25
N GLN A 490 -12.93 -4.73 -3.87
CA GLN A 490 -13.03 -5.99 -3.15
C GLN A 490 -12.63 -7.15 -4.07
N THR A 491 -11.75 -8.05 -3.64
CA THR A 491 -11.16 -9.07 -4.52
C THR A 491 -12.20 -10.07 -5.06
N SER A 492 -13.26 -10.33 -4.29
CA SER A 492 -14.44 -11.09 -4.71
C SER A 492 -15.61 -10.79 -3.78
N SER A 493 -16.84 -11.07 -4.24
CA SER A 493 -18.05 -10.87 -3.42
C SER A 493 -17.96 -11.62 -2.09
N GLY A 494 -18.07 -10.90 -0.97
CA GLY A 494 -17.95 -11.45 0.38
C GLY A 494 -16.52 -11.67 0.90
N SER A 495 -15.48 -11.36 0.12
CA SER A 495 -14.09 -11.42 0.58
C SER A 495 -13.75 -10.28 1.53
N ALA A 496 -13.05 -10.56 2.63
CA ALA A 496 -12.49 -9.53 3.53
C ALA A 496 -11.21 -8.86 2.97
N LYS A 497 -10.83 -9.16 1.72
CA LYS A 497 -9.65 -8.63 1.05
C LYS A 497 -9.99 -7.63 -0.05
N PHE A 498 -9.07 -6.71 -0.26
CA PHE A 498 -9.14 -5.62 -1.22
C PHE A 498 -7.84 -5.54 -2.03
N VAL A 499 -7.96 -4.97 -3.23
CA VAL A 499 -6.84 -4.70 -4.14
C VAL A 499 -6.93 -3.25 -4.65
N MET A 500 -5.77 -2.66 -4.96
CA MET A 500 -5.70 -1.38 -5.68
C MET A 500 -5.35 -1.67 -7.15
N HIS A 501 -6.18 -1.19 -8.07
CA HIS A 501 -5.99 -1.39 -9.51
C HIS A 501 -4.72 -0.67 -10.02
N ASP A 502 -3.95 -1.28 -10.93
CA ASP A 502 -2.66 -0.80 -11.43
C ASP A 502 -2.56 0.68 -11.74
N LEU A 503 -3.44 1.23 -12.58
CA LEU A 503 -3.39 2.66 -12.94
C LEU A 503 -3.66 3.60 -11.75
N ILE A 504 -4.28 3.10 -10.68
CA ILE A 504 -4.45 3.79 -9.39
C ILE A 504 -3.17 3.65 -8.56
N HIS A 505 -2.52 2.48 -8.59
CA HIS A 505 -1.22 2.26 -7.97
C HIS A 505 -0.10 3.07 -8.65
N ASP A 506 0.00 3.07 -9.98
CA ASP A 506 0.89 3.91 -10.79
C ASP A 506 0.79 5.40 -10.38
N LEU A 507 -0.40 5.85 -9.98
CA LEU A 507 -0.62 7.19 -9.43
C LEU A 507 -0.19 7.32 -7.96
N ALA A 508 -0.45 6.33 -7.12
CA ALA A 508 0.06 6.28 -5.74
C ALA A 508 1.60 6.34 -5.71
N GLU A 509 2.26 5.60 -6.59
CA GLU A 509 3.71 5.57 -6.78
C GLU A 509 4.21 6.97 -7.19
N LEU A 510 3.63 7.56 -8.23
CA LEU A 510 3.94 8.92 -8.69
C LEU A 510 3.81 10.01 -7.60
N VAL A 511 2.79 9.94 -6.74
CA VAL A 511 2.60 10.93 -5.66
C VAL A 511 3.39 10.61 -4.40
N SER A 512 3.86 9.37 -4.23
CA SER A 512 4.73 8.97 -3.12
C SER A 512 6.19 9.41 -3.31
N ARG A 513 6.57 9.79 -4.54
CA ARG A 513 7.89 10.33 -4.91
C ARG A 513 9.01 9.38 -4.44
N GLU A 514 10.12 9.91 -3.93
CA GLU A 514 11.30 9.14 -3.53
C GLU A 514 11.17 8.49 -2.12
N THR A 515 10.00 8.61 -1.47
CA THR A 515 9.85 8.25 -0.04
C THR A 515 9.60 6.77 0.21
N ILE A 516 9.24 6.02 -0.83
CA ILE A 516 8.93 4.59 -0.78
C ILE A 516 9.96 3.80 -1.60
N PHE A 517 10.45 2.72 -1.00
CA PHE A 517 11.39 1.79 -1.62
C PHE A 517 10.87 0.35 -1.54
N ARG A 518 10.57 -0.25 -2.69
CA ARG A 518 10.24 -1.68 -2.80
C ARG A 518 11.48 -2.41 -3.29
N LEU A 519 11.93 -3.42 -2.55
CA LEU A 519 13.21 -4.08 -2.81
C LEU A 519 13.25 -4.79 -4.16
N GLU A 520 12.11 -5.23 -4.68
CA GLU A 520 11.98 -5.90 -5.98
C GLU A 520 12.37 -4.99 -7.17
N GLU A 521 12.44 -3.67 -6.96
CA GLU A 521 12.87 -2.67 -7.95
C GLU A 521 14.41 -2.53 -8.05
N SER A 522 15.19 -3.34 -7.32
CA SER A 522 16.64 -3.15 -7.15
C SER A 522 17.50 -3.49 -8.39
N THR A 523 16.94 -3.52 -9.60
CA THR A 523 17.70 -3.82 -10.83
C THR A 523 18.52 -2.62 -11.35
N ASN A 524 18.14 -1.39 -10.99
CA ASN A 524 18.81 -0.14 -11.39
C ASN A 524 19.28 0.70 -10.19
N LEU A 525 20.15 0.14 -9.33
CA LEU A 525 20.64 0.81 -8.11
C LEU A 525 21.54 2.04 -8.37
N SER A 526 22.17 2.15 -9.54
CA SER A 526 23.25 3.13 -9.82
C SER A 526 22.81 4.59 -9.98
N SER A 527 21.52 4.91 -9.84
CA SER A 527 20.97 6.26 -10.06
C SER A 527 19.98 6.76 -9.00
N ARG A 528 19.59 5.91 -8.02
CA ARG A 528 18.54 6.24 -7.04
C ARG A 528 19.15 6.86 -5.78
N ARG A 529 18.60 7.97 -5.30
CA ARG A 529 19.00 8.57 -4.02
C ARG A 529 18.22 7.91 -2.87
N PHE A 530 18.93 7.26 -1.96
CA PHE A 530 18.32 6.60 -0.79
C PHE A 530 18.05 7.55 0.39
N GLU A 531 18.63 8.77 0.35
CA GLU A 531 18.51 9.84 1.34
C GLU A 531 17.06 10.13 1.75
N ARG A 532 16.13 10.16 0.77
CA ARG A 532 14.71 10.50 0.97
C ARG A 532 13.82 9.30 1.28
N VAL A 533 14.35 8.08 1.29
CA VAL A 533 13.54 6.88 1.59
C VAL A 533 13.12 6.91 3.05
N ARG A 534 11.83 6.74 3.31
CA ARG A 534 11.23 6.67 4.66
C ARG A 534 10.47 5.37 4.88
N HIS A 535 9.95 4.72 3.84
CA HIS A 535 9.18 3.49 3.99
C HIS A 535 9.69 2.40 3.03
N SER A 536 9.85 1.17 3.53
CA SER A 536 10.23 0.04 2.69
C SER A 536 9.33 -1.17 2.86
N SER A 537 9.23 -1.93 1.78
CA SER A 537 8.68 -3.28 1.77
C SER A 537 9.45 -4.18 0.84
N TYR A 538 9.23 -5.49 0.97
CA TYR A 538 9.84 -6.48 0.12
C TYR A 538 9.09 -7.81 0.16
N ALA A 539 9.15 -8.58 -0.92
CA ALA A 539 8.65 -9.93 -1.02
C ALA A 539 9.44 -10.88 -0.10
N ARG A 540 8.78 -11.52 0.86
CA ARG A 540 9.42 -12.50 1.74
C ARG A 540 9.82 -13.77 0.97
N GLY A 541 11.11 -14.10 0.97
CA GLY A 541 11.64 -15.31 0.33
C GLY A 541 11.71 -16.51 1.28
N ARG A 542 12.11 -17.67 0.73
CA ARG A 542 12.35 -18.88 1.54
C ARG A 542 13.59 -18.76 2.42
N LEU A 543 14.64 -18.16 1.88
CA LEU A 543 15.96 -17.98 2.48
C LEU A 543 16.45 -16.57 2.14
N ASP A 544 16.10 -15.59 2.98
CA ASP A 544 16.47 -14.19 2.79
C ASP A 544 17.85 -13.94 3.39
N GLY A 545 18.88 -14.17 2.57
CA GLY A 545 20.30 -14.02 2.90
C GLY A 545 20.78 -12.56 2.92
N LYS A 546 22.04 -12.36 3.32
CA LYS A 546 22.65 -11.02 3.51
C LYS A 546 22.56 -10.11 2.29
N SER A 547 22.92 -10.62 1.10
CA SER A 547 22.97 -9.84 -0.15
C SER A 547 21.66 -9.15 -0.48
N LYS A 548 20.52 -9.76 -0.14
CA LYS A 548 19.18 -9.18 -0.30
C LYS A 548 19.02 -7.84 0.45
N PHE A 549 19.74 -7.66 1.56
CA PHE A 549 19.57 -6.49 2.43
C PHE A 549 20.76 -5.50 2.40
N GLU A 550 21.70 -5.64 1.46
CA GLU A 550 22.91 -4.79 1.44
C GLU A 550 22.60 -3.31 1.16
N VAL A 551 21.66 -3.04 0.25
CA VAL A 551 21.14 -1.69 -0.07
C VAL A 551 20.59 -0.93 1.15
N PHE A 552 20.10 -1.63 2.18
CA PHE A 552 19.56 -0.99 3.37
C PHE A 552 20.63 -0.34 4.26
N ASN A 553 21.93 -0.51 3.96
CA ASN A 553 23.00 0.26 4.62
C ASN A 553 23.12 1.69 4.06
N GLU A 554 22.49 2.00 2.92
CA GLU A 554 22.45 3.34 2.31
C GLU A 554 21.23 4.17 2.74
N ILE A 555 20.34 3.60 3.56
CA ILE A 555 19.11 4.24 4.04
C ILE A 555 19.27 4.61 5.52
N GLU A 556 19.25 5.90 5.86
CA GLU A 556 19.42 6.35 7.25
C GLU A 556 18.08 6.53 8.00
N HIS A 557 17.06 7.10 7.33
CA HIS A 557 15.83 7.58 7.97
C HIS A 557 14.63 6.62 7.86
N LEU A 558 14.88 5.30 7.83
CA LEU A 558 13.83 4.32 7.62
C LEU A 558 12.81 4.28 8.78
N ARG A 559 11.53 4.47 8.45
CA ARG A 559 10.38 4.43 9.36
C ARG A 559 9.56 3.14 9.28
N THR A 560 9.58 2.44 8.15
CA THR A 560 8.83 1.19 7.95
C THR A 560 9.73 0.13 7.33
N PHE A 561 9.77 -1.06 7.93
CA PHE A 561 10.41 -2.26 7.40
C PHE A 561 9.38 -3.40 7.34
N LEU A 562 8.89 -3.72 6.13
CA LEU A 562 7.69 -4.54 5.93
C LEU A 562 7.91 -5.72 4.94
N PRO A 563 8.23 -6.94 5.43
CA PRO A 563 8.07 -8.16 4.64
C PRO A 563 6.61 -8.37 4.25
N LEU A 564 6.39 -8.73 2.98
CA LEU A 564 5.08 -9.02 2.41
C LEU A 564 4.98 -10.48 1.97
N CYS A 565 3.82 -11.09 2.23
CA CYS A 565 3.48 -12.42 1.73
C CYS A 565 2.76 -12.29 0.37
N ILE A 566 3.52 -12.31 -0.72
CA ILE A 566 2.95 -12.23 -2.08
C ILE A 566 2.19 -13.53 -2.43
N ARG A 567 1.13 -13.42 -3.24
CA ARG A 567 0.34 -14.54 -3.75
C ARG A 567 1.25 -15.54 -4.50
N GLY A 568 1.15 -16.83 -4.17
CA GLY A 568 2.09 -17.86 -4.67
C GLY A 568 3.47 -17.89 -3.98
N GLY A 569 3.74 -16.93 -3.08
CA GLY A 569 4.96 -16.86 -2.29
C GLY A 569 5.02 -17.85 -1.12
N VAL A 570 6.12 -17.78 -0.37
CA VAL A 570 6.42 -18.76 0.68
C VAL A 570 5.67 -18.44 1.98
N THR A 571 4.98 -19.43 2.55
CA THR A 571 4.20 -19.25 3.80
C THR A 571 5.06 -19.07 5.05
N SER A 572 6.26 -19.66 5.10
CA SER A 572 7.26 -19.45 6.17
C SER A 572 8.67 -19.34 5.61
N GLY A 573 9.41 -18.26 5.94
CA GLY A 573 10.78 -18.02 5.48
C GLY A 573 11.81 -18.09 6.59
N TYR A 574 13.10 -18.04 6.21
CA TYR A 574 14.21 -17.72 7.11
C TYR A 574 14.81 -16.38 6.71
N ILE A 575 15.21 -15.56 7.69
CA ILE A 575 15.95 -14.32 7.49
C ILE A 575 17.35 -14.46 8.09
N THR A 576 18.35 -13.86 7.45
CA THR A 576 19.72 -13.84 8.01
C THR A 576 19.76 -13.13 9.37
N SER A 577 20.56 -13.65 10.30
CA SER A 577 20.77 -13.06 11.62
C SER A 577 21.35 -11.64 11.53
N MET A 578 22.12 -11.33 10.49
CA MET A 578 22.66 -9.98 10.23
C MET A 578 21.56 -8.90 10.19
N VAL A 579 20.35 -9.22 9.72
CA VAL A 579 19.24 -8.25 9.76
C VAL A 579 18.83 -7.94 11.21
N LEU A 580 18.80 -8.94 12.08
CA LEU A 580 18.36 -8.80 13.47
C LEU A 580 19.43 -8.16 14.37
N TYR A 581 20.70 -8.55 14.20
CA TYR A 581 21.83 -8.05 15.01
C TYR A 581 22.40 -6.73 14.52
N ASP A 582 22.57 -6.55 13.19
CA ASP A 582 23.39 -5.46 12.65
C ASP A 582 22.55 -4.40 11.92
N LEU A 583 21.48 -4.79 11.22
CA LEU A 583 20.74 -3.87 10.35
C LEU A 583 19.61 -3.14 11.08
N LEU A 584 18.63 -3.88 11.62
CA LEU A 584 17.47 -3.28 12.29
C LEU A 584 17.84 -2.31 13.43
N PRO A 585 18.86 -2.57 14.26
CA PRO A 585 19.24 -1.64 15.33
C PRO A 585 19.77 -0.29 14.82
N LYS A 586 20.15 -0.15 13.54
CA LYS A 586 20.57 1.14 12.96
C LYS A 586 19.40 2.10 12.76
N PHE A 587 18.20 1.59 12.47
CA PHE A 587 17.04 2.42 12.11
C PHE A 587 16.36 3.03 13.34
N LYS A 588 17.01 4.04 13.96
CA LYS A 588 16.45 4.73 15.13
C LYS A 588 15.11 5.45 14.86
N MET A 589 14.79 5.71 13.58
CA MET A 589 13.53 6.34 13.14
C MET A 589 12.37 5.35 12.90
N LEU A 590 12.60 4.05 13.11
CA LEU A 590 11.64 2.99 12.80
C LEU A 590 10.37 3.10 13.65
N ARG A 591 9.22 3.26 12.98
CA ARG A 591 7.86 3.28 13.57
C ARG A 591 7.11 1.98 13.34
N MET A 592 7.42 1.26 12.26
CA MET A 592 6.80 -0.02 11.93
C MET A 592 7.86 -1.09 11.64
N LEU A 593 7.82 -2.16 12.42
CA LEU A 593 8.61 -3.36 12.18
C LEU A 593 7.67 -4.55 12.01
N SER A 594 7.73 -5.21 10.86
CA SER A 594 7.17 -6.55 10.69
C SER A 594 8.31 -7.55 10.46
N LEU A 595 8.20 -8.71 11.10
CA LEU A 595 8.99 -9.91 10.83
C LEU A 595 8.06 -11.12 10.61
N GLN A 596 6.83 -10.85 10.15
CA GLN A 596 5.77 -11.85 10.06
C GLN A 596 6.20 -13.08 9.24
N GLY A 597 5.96 -14.25 9.81
CA GLY A 597 6.18 -15.54 9.17
C GLY A 597 7.64 -15.90 8.92
N TYR A 598 8.59 -15.23 9.56
CA TYR A 598 9.97 -15.75 9.64
C TYR A 598 10.12 -16.73 10.80
N ARG A 599 10.89 -17.80 10.57
CA ARG A 599 11.24 -18.81 11.58
C ARG A 599 12.32 -18.29 12.54
N ILE A 600 11.95 -17.28 13.32
CA ILE A 600 12.76 -16.63 14.34
C ILE A 600 12.39 -17.25 15.69
N GLY A 601 13.35 -17.87 16.38
CA GLY A 601 13.14 -18.45 17.72
C GLY A 601 13.41 -17.47 18.87
N GLU A 602 14.29 -16.49 18.63
CA GLU A 602 14.76 -15.48 19.58
C GLU A 602 14.94 -14.15 18.85
N LEU A 603 14.67 -13.03 19.54
CA LEU A 603 14.76 -11.67 18.99
C LEU A 603 15.91 -10.92 19.67
N PRO A 604 17.14 -10.96 19.10
CA PRO A 604 18.32 -10.30 19.67
C PRO A 604 18.38 -8.81 19.36
N ILE A 605 17.21 -8.13 19.34
CA ILE A 605 17.09 -6.71 18.99
C ILE A 605 17.11 -5.88 20.28
N PRO A 606 18.02 -4.90 20.43
CA PRO A 606 18.00 -3.93 21.51
C PRO A 606 16.88 -2.90 21.27
N PHE A 607 15.63 -3.26 21.63
CA PHE A 607 14.46 -2.39 21.45
C PHE A 607 14.55 -1.06 22.24
N GLU A 608 15.44 -0.94 23.23
CA GLU A 608 15.78 0.33 23.89
C GLU A 608 16.31 1.42 22.94
N ASP A 609 16.80 1.03 21.76
CA ASP A 609 17.24 1.93 20.70
C ASP A 609 16.14 2.27 19.68
N LEU A 610 15.11 1.44 19.55
CA LEU A 610 14.01 1.59 18.58
C LEU A 610 12.85 2.38 19.18
N ARG A 611 13.17 3.51 19.83
CA ARG A 611 12.25 4.25 20.73
C ARG A 611 10.99 4.78 20.06
N LEU A 612 11.05 5.05 18.75
CA LEU A 612 9.92 5.56 17.97
C LEU A 612 8.97 4.46 17.48
N LEU A 613 9.24 3.18 17.77
CA LEU A 613 8.46 2.05 17.28
C LEU A 613 7.03 2.07 17.85
N ARG A 614 6.04 2.09 16.94
CA ARG A 614 4.60 2.09 17.24
C ARG A 614 3.91 0.78 16.86
N PHE A 615 4.45 0.06 15.88
CA PHE A 615 3.92 -1.20 15.37
C PHE A 615 5.00 -2.27 15.36
N LEU A 616 4.73 -3.40 16.03
CA LEU A 616 5.57 -4.59 16.04
C LEU A 616 4.72 -5.80 15.66
N ASN A 617 4.92 -6.32 14.45
CA ASN A 617 4.26 -7.53 13.96
C ASN A 617 5.25 -8.70 13.90
N LEU A 618 5.00 -9.69 14.75
CA LEU A 618 5.76 -10.93 14.88
C LEU A 618 4.87 -12.14 14.62
N ALA A 619 3.73 -11.95 13.93
CA ALA A 619 2.79 -13.04 13.65
C ALA A 619 3.48 -14.20 12.89
N ASP A 620 2.99 -15.42 13.09
CA ASP A 620 3.47 -16.64 12.42
C ASP A 620 4.98 -16.92 12.63
N THR A 621 5.59 -16.37 13.69
CA THR A 621 7.00 -16.62 14.08
C THR A 621 7.14 -17.71 15.15
N ASP A 622 8.35 -18.28 15.26
CA ASP A 622 8.70 -19.39 16.16
C ASP A 622 9.15 -18.92 17.57
N ILE A 623 8.93 -17.65 17.92
CA ILE A 623 9.52 -17.01 19.10
C ILE A 623 9.08 -17.67 20.42
N ARG A 624 10.01 -17.83 21.35
CA ARG A 624 9.74 -18.41 22.68
C ARG A 624 9.39 -17.37 23.75
N SER A 625 9.93 -16.17 23.61
CA SER A 625 9.65 -15.01 24.45
C SER A 625 10.10 -13.74 23.75
N LEU A 626 9.47 -12.61 24.08
CA LEU A 626 10.01 -11.29 23.73
C LEU A 626 11.15 -10.91 24.68
N PRO A 627 12.18 -10.18 24.23
CA PRO A 627 13.24 -9.67 25.10
C PRO A 627 12.68 -8.59 26.05
N GLU A 628 13.28 -8.43 27.23
CA GLU A 628 12.81 -7.47 28.24
C GLU A 628 12.90 -6.01 27.75
N SER A 629 13.82 -5.72 26.82
CA SER A 629 13.94 -4.44 26.12
C SER A 629 12.67 -4.02 25.39
N THR A 630 11.79 -4.95 25.00
CA THR A 630 10.49 -4.64 24.40
C THR A 630 9.67 -3.71 25.31
N CYS A 631 9.80 -3.82 26.63
CA CYS A 631 9.11 -2.99 27.61
C CYS A 631 9.67 -1.55 27.72
N ALA A 632 10.72 -1.20 26.96
CA ALA A 632 11.20 0.17 26.80
C ALA A 632 10.46 0.92 25.67
N LEU A 633 9.66 0.23 24.85
CA LEU A 633 8.94 0.81 23.72
C LEU A 633 7.70 1.59 24.17
N LEU A 634 7.91 2.74 24.81
CA LEU A 634 6.84 3.58 25.35
C LEU A 634 5.83 4.04 24.29
N ASN A 635 6.24 4.15 23.03
CA ASN A 635 5.40 4.54 21.90
C ASN A 635 4.66 3.37 21.22
N LEU A 636 4.83 2.13 21.69
CA LEU A 636 4.20 0.98 21.04
C LEU A 636 2.69 1.04 21.17
N GLU A 637 1.99 1.12 20.03
CA GLU A 637 0.53 1.16 19.93
C GLU A 637 -0.04 -0.21 19.53
N ILE A 638 0.70 -1.00 18.76
CA ILE A 638 0.22 -2.24 18.14
C ILE A 638 1.27 -3.34 18.28
N LEU A 639 0.89 -4.45 18.93
CA LEU A 639 1.71 -5.65 19.09
C LEU A 639 0.95 -6.88 18.61
N ILE A 640 1.45 -7.50 17.54
CA ILE A 640 0.86 -8.70 16.92
C ILE A 640 1.78 -9.89 17.14
N LEU A 641 1.27 -10.89 17.85
CA LEU A 641 1.90 -12.16 18.22
C LEU A 641 1.01 -13.35 17.79
N ARG A 642 0.17 -13.12 16.77
CA ARG A 642 -0.78 -14.11 16.24
C ARG A 642 -0.02 -15.34 15.73
N ASN A 643 -0.51 -16.53 16.04
CA ASN A 643 0.08 -17.82 15.66
C ASN A 643 1.52 -18.04 16.15
N CYS A 644 2.03 -17.26 17.11
CA CYS A 644 3.29 -17.54 17.82
C CYS A 644 3.13 -18.75 18.76
N SER A 645 2.88 -19.93 18.18
CA SER A 645 2.55 -21.17 18.89
C SER A 645 3.61 -21.63 19.89
N ARG A 646 4.85 -21.15 19.75
CA ARG A 646 5.99 -21.42 20.63
C ARG A 646 6.19 -20.39 21.75
N LEU A 647 5.37 -19.34 21.82
CA LEU A 647 5.49 -18.29 22.83
C LEU A 647 5.09 -18.84 24.20
N ILE A 648 6.03 -18.87 25.16
CA ILE A 648 5.84 -19.44 26.50
C ILE A 648 5.59 -18.34 27.54
N LYS A 649 6.26 -17.19 27.39
CA LYS A 649 6.19 -16.06 28.32
C LYS A 649 6.23 -14.71 27.61
N LEU A 650 5.50 -13.75 28.19
CA LEU A 650 5.63 -12.33 27.91
C LEU A 650 6.59 -11.69 28.92
N PRO A 651 7.22 -10.53 28.61
CA PRO A 651 8.17 -9.90 29.51
C PRO A 651 7.44 -9.26 30.71
N PRO A 652 8.01 -9.29 31.93
CA PRO A 652 7.28 -8.96 33.15
C PRO A 652 6.85 -7.49 33.26
N LYS A 653 7.51 -6.59 32.54
CA LYS A 653 7.30 -5.13 32.61
C LYS A 653 6.35 -4.57 31.54
N MET A 654 5.44 -5.38 30.99
CA MET A 654 4.53 -4.93 29.92
C MET A 654 3.65 -3.74 30.33
N MET A 655 3.38 -3.54 31.63
CA MET A 655 2.73 -2.34 32.17
C MET A 655 3.36 -1.00 31.73
N ASN A 656 4.62 -1.00 31.29
CA ASN A 656 5.31 0.19 30.75
C ASN A 656 4.84 0.59 29.35
N LEU A 657 4.14 -0.28 28.61
CA LEU A 657 3.65 -0.05 27.25
C LEU A 657 2.40 0.86 27.25
N ILE A 658 2.48 2.01 27.92
CA ILE A 658 1.35 2.90 28.25
C ILE A 658 0.57 3.46 27.05
N ASN A 659 1.10 3.30 25.83
CA ASN A 659 0.44 3.72 24.59
C ASN A 659 -0.23 2.57 23.81
N ILE A 660 -0.12 1.31 24.27
CA ILE A 660 -0.65 0.16 23.56
C ILE A 660 -2.18 0.21 23.43
N ARG A 661 -2.65 -0.05 22.21
CA ARG A 661 -4.05 -0.01 21.78
C ARG A 661 -4.53 -1.40 21.35
N HIS A 662 -3.67 -2.18 20.68
CA HIS A 662 -4.00 -3.52 20.20
C HIS A 662 -2.93 -4.54 20.59
N LEU A 663 -3.35 -5.61 21.27
CA LEU A 663 -2.54 -6.78 21.60
C LEU A 663 -3.24 -8.05 21.07
N ASP A 664 -2.69 -8.64 20.00
CA ASP A 664 -3.22 -9.85 19.37
C ASP A 664 -2.28 -11.04 19.63
N ILE A 665 -2.70 -11.94 20.51
CA ILE A 665 -1.99 -13.15 20.93
C ILE A 665 -2.74 -14.45 20.53
N ARG A 666 -3.70 -14.38 19.58
CA ARG A 666 -4.44 -15.56 19.11
C ARG A 666 -3.50 -16.63 18.60
N GLY A 667 -3.66 -17.87 19.05
CA GLY A 667 -2.80 -18.99 18.64
C GLY A 667 -1.47 -19.09 19.41
N ALA A 668 -1.19 -18.22 20.39
CA ALA A 668 -0.06 -18.35 21.32
C ALA A 668 -0.32 -19.43 22.40
N ASN A 669 -0.57 -20.66 21.95
CA ASN A 669 -1.16 -21.74 22.75
C ASN A 669 -0.31 -22.24 23.94
N LEU A 670 0.99 -21.89 23.99
CA LEU A 670 1.89 -22.25 25.09
C LEU A 670 2.08 -21.14 26.14
N LEU A 671 1.47 -19.97 25.95
CA LEU A 671 1.55 -18.85 26.88
C LEU A 671 0.74 -19.18 28.13
N LYS A 672 1.39 -19.21 29.30
CA LYS A 672 0.79 -19.72 30.54
C LYS A 672 0.08 -18.67 31.38
N GLU A 673 0.43 -17.40 31.24
CA GLU A 673 -0.10 -16.29 32.04
C GLU A 673 0.18 -14.93 31.40
N MET A 674 -0.64 -13.94 31.73
CA MET A 674 -0.36 -12.53 31.44
C MET A 674 0.56 -11.93 32.53
N PRO A 675 1.55 -11.10 32.16
CA PRO A 675 2.46 -10.47 33.12
C PRO A 675 1.69 -9.50 34.03
N PHE A 676 2.21 -9.23 35.23
CA PHE A 676 1.59 -8.30 36.20
C PHE A 676 1.37 -6.88 35.65
N GLY A 677 0.29 -6.23 36.09
CA GLY A 677 0.03 -4.81 35.87
C GLY A 677 -0.65 -4.47 34.54
N MET A 678 -1.38 -5.42 33.94
CA MET A 678 -2.14 -5.19 32.70
C MET A 678 -3.18 -4.07 32.85
N LYS A 679 -3.71 -3.83 34.07
CA LYS A 679 -4.60 -2.69 34.39
C LYS A 679 -4.03 -1.30 34.11
N GLU A 680 -2.71 -1.14 34.01
CA GLU A 680 -2.10 0.16 33.69
C GLU A 680 -2.17 0.50 32.19
N LEU A 681 -2.55 -0.45 31.33
CA LEU A 681 -2.65 -0.29 29.88
C LEU A 681 -3.95 0.41 29.45
N LYS A 682 -4.23 1.58 30.03
CA LYS A 682 -5.52 2.31 29.97
C LYS A 682 -5.95 2.79 28.57
N LYS A 683 -5.13 2.58 27.54
CA LYS A 683 -5.44 2.86 26.13
C LYS A 683 -5.80 1.63 25.31
N LEU A 684 -5.68 0.43 25.88
CA LEU A 684 -5.93 -0.84 25.20
C LEU A 684 -7.39 -0.93 24.74
N GLN A 685 -7.61 -0.90 23.43
CA GLN A 685 -8.91 -1.06 22.79
C GLN A 685 -9.22 -2.51 22.47
N THR A 686 -8.20 -3.30 22.08
CA THR A 686 -8.34 -4.71 21.72
C THR A 686 -7.31 -5.57 22.44
N LEU A 687 -7.81 -6.59 23.13
CA LEU A 687 -7.02 -7.71 23.64
C LEU A 687 -7.65 -9.01 23.15
N SER A 688 -6.91 -9.83 22.40
CA SER A 688 -7.52 -11.00 21.76
C SER A 688 -7.79 -12.18 22.70
N ASN A 689 -6.98 -12.32 23.75
CA ASN A 689 -7.07 -13.37 24.78
C ASN A 689 -6.49 -12.81 26.09
N PHE A 690 -6.94 -13.31 27.23
CA PHE A 690 -6.32 -13.04 28.53
C PHE A 690 -6.10 -14.36 29.26
N ILE A 691 -4.83 -14.73 29.49
CA ILE A 691 -4.47 -15.98 30.16
C ILE A 691 -4.27 -15.69 31.65
N VAL A 692 -5.20 -16.18 32.48
CA VAL A 692 -5.15 -15.99 33.93
C VAL A 692 -4.06 -16.86 34.55
N GLY A 693 -3.03 -16.24 35.12
CA GLY A 693 -1.99 -16.94 35.87
C GLY A 693 -2.45 -17.41 37.24
N LYS A 694 -1.70 -18.33 37.86
CA LYS A 694 -1.96 -18.84 39.22
C LYS A 694 -1.00 -18.29 40.28
N GLY A 695 0.02 -17.52 39.89
CA GLY A 695 1.01 -16.95 40.79
C GLY A 695 0.74 -15.47 41.10
N GLU A 696 1.27 -14.99 42.23
CA GLU A 696 1.15 -13.60 42.69
C GLU A 696 1.80 -12.57 41.73
N THR A 697 2.68 -13.03 40.83
CA THR A 697 3.38 -12.21 39.82
C THR A 697 2.68 -12.17 38.46
N ALA A 698 1.47 -12.72 38.34
CA ALA A 698 0.66 -12.70 37.12
C ALA A 698 -0.52 -11.72 37.25
N SER A 699 -1.08 -11.25 36.14
CA SER A 699 -2.32 -10.47 36.17
C SER A 699 -3.54 -11.36 36.38
N GLY A 700 -4.37 -11.01 37.37
CA GLY A 700 -5.67 -11.64 37.64
C GLY A 700 -6.80 -11.06 36.78
N LEU A 701 -7.99 -11.68 36.82
CA LEU A 701 -9.18 -11.20 36.08
C LEU A 701 -9.63 -9.79 36.50
N GLU A 702 -9.33 -9.39 37.73
CA GLU A 702 -9.58 -8.04 38.26
C GLU A 702 -8.89 -6.92 37.47
N ASP A 703 -7.75 -7.19 36.83
CA ASP A 703 -7.07 -6.21 35.98
C ASP A 703 -7.90 -5.84 34.73
N LEU A 704 -8.74 -6.77 34.22
CA LEU A 704 -9.65 -6.50 33.11
C LEU A 704 -10.75 -5.50 33.47
N GLY A 705 -11.18 -5.48 34.74
CA GLY A 705 -12.21 -4.54 35.22
C GLY A 705 -11.78 -3.07 35.20
N SER A 706 -10.47 -2.81 35.03
CA SER A 706 -9.90 -1.46 34.88
C SER A 706 -9.71 -1.03 33.42
N LEU A 707 -10.04 -1.90 32.45
CA LEU A 707 -9.77 -1.69 31.03
C LEU A 707 -11.07 -1.46 30.25
N ASN A 708 -11.15 -0.34 29.53
CA ASN A 708 -12.28 0.00 28.68
C ASN A 708 -12.09 -0.59 27.28
N PHE A 709 -12.48 -1.84 27.09
CA PHE A 709 -12.48 -2.49 25.78
C PHE A 709 -13.54 -1.91 24.85
N ALA A 710 -13.18 -1.67 23.59
CA ALA A 710 -14.16 -1.52 22.53
C ALA A 710 -14.67 -2.93 22.17
N LEU A 711 -15.96 -3.20 22.39
CA LEU A 711 -16.62 -4.40 21.88
C LEU A 711 -16.58 -4.34 20.34
N LEU A 712 -15.84 -5.26 19.74
CA LEU A 712 -15.78 -5.50 18.30
C LEU A 712 -15.84 -7.02 18.09
N ASP A 713 -16.83 -7.46 17.32
CA ASP A 713 -17.16 -8.87 17.06
C ASP A 713 -16.05 -9.66 16.33
#